data_AF-A0A915LL20-F1
#
_entry.id   AF-A0A915LL20-F1
#
_cell.length_a   1.000
_cell.length_b   1.000
_cell.length_c   1.000
_cell.angle_alpha   90.00
_cell.angle_beta   90.00
_cell.angle_gamma   90.00
#
_symmetry.space_group_name_H-M   'P 1'
#
loop_
_entity.id
_entity.type
_entity.pdbx_description
1 polymer ?
#
loop_
_entity_poly.entity_id
_entity_poly.type
_entity_poly.pdbx_seq_one_letter_code
_entity_poly.pdbx_strand_id
1 'polypeptide(L)'
;MLEECNKYGISFMKWINENRSRLMEFLSESDKLILPQYPNYGEQLTGGCKGFGKNIMHWPEDLIVGGIERDSNGFIRHAEGFQTVFLVASAGDVQHRISHAKSPNYKTKIDKNHFTTTHASVIIQTWQRSFTKRLYEHELNRPSEGIRVVHPLASTSISEMLEQFSEFQFGTIFIGYILMIIYAGWSQLQWDGFWFSSRSSCLLAVVGVLMITFASVAGLGVATAMGINFNAATTQIVPFLTLGLGIDDMFLLLHNYNDVLEAVKEKEVAVLLKETGMSILITSINNILAFITGCILPIPALRSFCGQTAILLTSNVLCIIMLYPAFIALDLKRRKAGYRDMLCGVDYCYRFVSSAASAKQIVEQHPSGKRKLEESSSRNQLVKTDSDSPSLNNQSEIDLQQMSESVFGTGPALKTKLQLNCEQSENNFNIKKFVNKWLTLDGFLHEVYIPTLRKPIAKATILFCCSSMFLFGCIGLYQSKIGLELADVLPEDTAPAAFLKARERYFSFYPMFIVPMGPSVDYSRQQRKLEQLRADIAQSEFVIKADGKPEAYWMIFMRSWLHALQAHLDKARRVGIQPTDSLTQIATSSLAINYSLVDDFYLARRLLCSRGEEYNCSNKLQTRLIDSEDIIDSAGFYNYLTAWFHLDNMMYYVSQAGFFPTPPGWRFVPSEEGVVPQAEPLIYSQIPFYMNGLTETPAIVQMIKEIRAICDRYTADGFPVYPTGIPFTFWEQYLQLTFYLFVSILTIATAVLLVISVIIFNPWAAAMVAIIVVSMTVELAGFMGLFGVKMNPISAVTLITAVGIGVEFTAHVVLAFLTSLGTRDERMVSCLDHMFVPVIHGGLSTLLGIVMLAFSEFDFVVKYFFVVMSALVIIGLINGLALLPVLLSLIGPPCEVEK
;
A
#
# COMPACT_ATOMS: atom_id res chain seq x y z
N MET A 1 -50.78 -45.07 45.39
CA MET A 1 -49.60 -44.49 46.07
C MET A 1 -48.45 -44.13 45.13
N LEU A 2 -47.72 -45.06 44.49
CA LEU A 2 -46.58 -44.69 43.62
C LEU A 2 -47.01 -43.90 42.36
N GLU A 3 -48.15 -44.25 41.77
CA GLU A 3 -48.73 -43.53 40.62
C GLU A 3 -49.23 -42.12 40.98
N GLU A 4 -49.87 -41.94 42.13
CA GLU A 4 -50.31 -40.63 42.63
C GLU A 4 -49.11 -39.76 43.00
N CYS A 5 -48.08 -40.34 43.63
CA CYS A 5 -46.85 -39.62 43.96
C CYS A 5 -46.12 -39.15 42.70
N ASN A 6 -46.06 -39.97 41.64
CA ASN A 6 -45.52 -39.54 40.35
C ASN A 6 -46.38 -38.45 39.68
N LYS A 7 -47.71 -38.53 39.79
CA LYS A 7 -48.61 -37.52 39.22
C LYS A 7 -48.40 -36.14 39.85
N TYR A 8 -48.27 -36.09 41.19
CA TYR A 8 -47.97 -34.85 41.92
C TYR A 8 -46.51 -34.42 41.76
N GLY A 9 -45.55 -35.35 41.75
CA GLY A 9 -44.12 -35.05 41.55
C GLY A 9 -43.81 -34.46 40.17
N ILE A 10 -44.44 -34.97 39.11
CA ILE A 10 -44.34 -34.41 37.76
C ILE A 10 -44.98 -33.02 37.70
N SER A 11 -46.14 -32.83 38.33
CA SER A 11 -46.81 -31.52 38.40
C SER A 11 -45.97 -30.48 39.13
N PHE A 12 -45.35 -30.87 40.25
CA PHE A 12 -44.48 -30.01 41.04
C PHE A 12 -43.18 -29.65 40.31
N MET A 13 -42.52 -30.62 39.67
CA MET A 13 -41.30 -30.35 38.87
C MET A 13 -41.61 -29.48 37.65
N LYS A 14 -42.77 -29.68 37.01
CA LYS A 14 -43.23 -28.82 35.91
C LYS A 14 -43.49 -27.39 36.39
N TRP A 15 -44.17 -27.24 37.53
CA TRP A 15 -44.43 -25.94 38.15
C TRP A 15 -43.14 -25.23 38.60
N ILE A 16 -42.17 -25.97 39.16
CA ILE A 16 -40.84 -25.45 39.50
C ILE A 16 -40.11 -24.94 38.27
N ASN A 17 -40.17 -25.68 37.15
CA ASN A 17 -39.47 -25.29 35.94
C ASN A 17 -40.10 -24.03 35.31
N GLU A 18 -41.41 -23.85 35.46
CA GLU A 18 -42.15 -22.63 35.09
C GLU A 18 -41.89 -21.46 36.07
N ASN A 19 -41.58 -21.74 37.34
CA ASN A 19 -41.35 -20.74 38.40
C ASN A 19 -39.98 -20.87 39.08
N ARG A 20 -38.88 -20.89 38.31
CA ARG A 20 -37.51 -21.12 38.81
C ARG A 20 -37.06 -20.18 39.93
N SER A 21 -37.54 -18.92 39.96
CA SER A 21 -37.19 -17.95 41.01
C SER A 21 -37.78 -18.30 42.38
N ARG A 22 -38.91 -19.01 42.41
CA ARG A 22 -39.61 -19.42 43.64
C ARG A 22 -39.14 -20.75 44.20
N LEU A 23 -38.27 -21.47 43.48
CA LEU A 23 -37.56 -22.64 43.99
C LEU A 23 -36.85 -22.32 45.33
N MET A 24 -36.33 -21.10 45.45
CA MET A 24 -35.64 -20.60 46.65
C MET A 24 -36.55 -20.49 47.88
N GLU A 25 -37.88 -20.47 47.73
CA GLU A 25 -38.84 -20.46 48.85
C GLU A 25 -38.95 -21.85 49.52
N PHE A 26 -38.57 -22.92 48.83
CA PHE A 26 -38.69 -24.31 49.30
C PHE A 26 -37.37 -24.91 49.84
N LEU A 27 -36.26 -24.19 49.72
CA LEU A 27 -34.94 -24.62 50.17
C LEU A 27 -34.57 -23.91 51.47
N SER A 28 -34.12 -24.65 52.48
CA SER A 28 -33.60 -24.06 53.71
C SER A 28 -32.28 -23.31 53.45
N GLU A 29 -31.89 -22.36 54.31
CA GLU A 29 -30.60 -21.63 54.18
C GLU A 29 -29.39 -22.57 54.05
N SER A 30 -29.42 -23.73 54.72
CA SER A 30 -28.40 -24.77 54.60
C SER A 30 -28.40 -25.49 53.24
N ASP A 31 -29.55 -25.61 52.58
CA ASP A 31 -29.66 -26.27 51.27
C ASP A 31 -29.21 -25.34 50.11
N LYS A 32 -29.22 -24.02 50.33
CA LYS A 32 -28.70 -23.04 49.35
C LYS A 32 -27.19 -23.17 49.11
N LEU A 33 -26.44 -23.71 50.08
CA LEU A 33 -25.00 -23.96 49.95
C LEU A 33 -24.68 -25.23 49.13
N ILE A 34 -25.67 -26.10 48.93
CA ILE A 34 -25.56 -27.39 48.21
C ILE A 34 -25.91 -27.22 46.71
N LEU A 35 -26.55 -26.10 46.34
CA LEU A 35 -26.78 -25.77 44.95
C LEU A 35 -25.45 -25.55 44.22
N PRO A 36 -25.31 -26.01 42.97
CA PRO A 36 -24.15 -25.69 42.14
C PRO A 36 -24.10 -24.18 41.93
N GLN A 37 -23.26 -23.50 42.72
CA GLN A 37 -22.92 -22.11 42.47
C GLN A 37 -22.03 -22.05 41.24
N TYR A 38 -22.34 -21.13 40.32
CA TYR A 38 -21.43 -20.87 39.22
C TYR A 38 -20.09 -20.41 39.80
N PRO A 39 -18.96 -20.98 39.36
CA PRO A 39 -17.67 -20.52 39.82
C PRO A 39 -17.49 -19.05 39.44
N ASN A 40 -16.79 -18.30 40.28
CA ASN A 40 -16.35 -16.96 39.90
C ASN A 40 -15.32 -17.09 38.78
N TYR A 41 -15.79 -16.95 37.53
CA TYR A 41 -14.93 -17.07 36.36
C TYR A 41 -13.80 -16.05 36.35
N GLY A 42 -14.00 -14.86 36.94
CA GLY A 42 -12.98 -13.83 37.07
C GLY A 42 -11.80 -14.32 37.91
N GLU A 43 -12.07 -14.91 39.07
CA GLU A 43 -11.05 -15.51 39.93
C GLU A 43 -10.37 -16.71 39.27
N GLN A 44 -11.13 -17.59 38.59
CA GLN A 44 -10.57 -18.78 37.95
C GLN A 44 -9.67 -18.48 36.75
N LEU A 45 -9.95 -17.41 36.00
CA LEU A 45 -9.18 -17.00 34.83
C LEU A 45 -8.00 -16.09 35.19
N THR A 46 -8.01 -15.48 36.39
CA THR A 46 -6.92 -14.61 36.87
C THR A 46 -5.63 -15.43 37.00
N GLY A 47 -4.56 -14.95 36.36
CA GLY A 47 -3.26 -15.63 36.31
C GLY A 47 -3.14 -16.68 35.20
N GLY A 48 -4.19 -16.90 34.40
CA GLY A 48 -4.17 -17.82 33.25
C GLY A 48 -4.73 -19.21 33.52
N CYS A 49 -4.77 -20.04 32.48
CA CYS A 49 -5.41 -21.36 32.52
C CYS A 49 -4.37 -22.48 32.40
N LYS A 50 -4.50 -23.48 33.27
CA LYS A 50 -3.67 -24.69 33.22
C LYS A 50 -4.30 -25.72 32.28
N GLY A 51 -3.51 -26.27 31.37
CA GLY A 51 -3.90 -27.36 30.49
C GLY A 51 -3.85 -28.72 31.19
N PHE A 52 -3.84 -29.80 30.39
CA PHE A 52 -3.81 -31.17 30.94
C PHE A 52 -2.57 -31.47 31.77
N GLY A 53 -1.42 -30.88 31.40
CA GLY A 53 -0.18 -30.95 32.16
C GLY A 53 -0.05 -29.74 33.07
N LYS A 54 -0.57 -29.81 34.29
CA LYS A 54 -0.69 -28.67 35.23
C LYS A 54 0.60 -27.86 35.45
N ASN A 55 1.76 -28.51 35.40
CA ASN A 55 3.08 -27.89 35.63
C ASN A 55 3.81 -27.47 34.35
N ILE A 56 3.27 -27.82 33.19
CA ILE A 56 3.96 -27.76 31.89
C ILE A 56 3.19 -26.89 30.91
N MET A 57 1.89 -27.13 30.80
CA MET A 57 0.99 -26.34 29.96
C MET A 57 0.29 -25.31 30.82
N HIS A 58 0.91 -24.15 30.90
CA HIS A 58 0.32 -22.96 31.46
C HIS A 58 0.05 -21.98 30.32
N TRP A 59 -1.22 -21.65 30.10
CA TRP A 59 -1.62 -20.66 29.10
C TRP A 59 -1.78 -19.31 29.82
N PRO A 60 -0.96 -18.31 29.48
CA PRO A 60 -1.01 -17.02 30.16
C PRO A 60 -2.37 -16.33 29.91
N GLU A 61 -2.80 -15.52 30.89
CA GLU A 61 -4.07 -14.79 30.86
C GLU A 61 -4.22 -13.95 29.58
N ASP A 62 -3.16 -13.22 29.20
CA ASP A 62 -3.12 -12.33 28.03
C ASP A 62 -3.34 -13.03 26.67
N LEU A 63 -3.16 -14.36 26.60
CA LEU A 63 -3.41 -15.14 25.38
C LEU A 63 -4.88 -15.53 25.23
N ILE A 64 -5.61 -15.59 26.34
CA ILE A 64 -6.95 -16.18 26.41
C ILE A 64 -8.02 -15.11 26.55
N VAL A 65 -7.73 -14.07 27.34
CA VAL A 65 -8.69 -13.03 27.73
C VAL A 65 -8.12 -11.65 27.36
N GLY A 66 -8.92 -10.85 26.67
CA GLY A 66 -8.57 -9.49 26.25
C GLY A 66 -9.57 -8.45 26.76
N GLY A 67 -9.13 -7.19 26.86
CA GLY A 67 -9.95 -6.08 27.38
C GLY A 67 -10.29 -6.25 28.87
N ILE A 68 -9.30 -6.59 29.69
CA ILE A 68 -9.48 -6.93 31.10
C ILE A 68 -9.60 -5.68 31.96
N GLU A 69 -10.67 -5.58 32.75
CA GLU A 69 -10.78 -4.65 33.88
C GLU A 69 -10.64 -5.41 35.20
N ARG A 70 -9.70 -4.98 36.04
CA ARG A 70 -9.43 -5.61 37.34
C ARG A 70 -10.16 -4.93 38.47
N ASP A 71 -10.58 -5.72 39.46
CA ASP A 71 -11.10 -5.21 40.73
C ASP A 71 -9.95 -4.74 41.66
N SER A 72 -10.27 -4.10 42.78
CA SER A 72 -9.27 -3.62 43.77
C SER A 72 -8.35 -4.74 44.31
N ASN A 73 -8.82 -5.98 44.24
CA ASN A 73 -8.10 -7.17 44.70
C ASN A 73 -7.24 -7.82 43.59
N GLY A 74 -7.20 -7.24 42.38
CA GLY A 74 -6.40 -7.73 41.25
C GLY A 74 -7.07 -8.82 40.40
N PHE A 75 -8.24 -9.31 40.79
CA PHE A 75 -9.03 -10.28 40.02
C PHE A 75 -9.73 -9.63 38.82
N ILE A 76 -9.95 -10.42 37.76
CA ILE A 76 -10.72 -9.99 36.59
C ILE A 76 -12.18 -9.75 36.98
N ARG A 77 -12.69 -8.54 36.76
CA ARG A 77 -14.10 -8.19 36.95
C ARG A 77 -14.86 -8.18 35.64
N HIS A 78 -14.23 -7.64 34.60
CA HIS A 78 -14.81 -7.52 33.26
C HIS A 78 -13.77 -7.93 32.20
N ALA A 79 -14.26 -8.50 31.11
CA ALA A 79 -13.45 -8.88 29.95
C ALA A 79 -14.29 -8.72 28.68
N GLU A 80 -13.70 -8.12 27.65
CA GLU A 80 -14.39 -7.80 26.40
C GLU A 80 -14.22 -8.89 25.33
N GLY A 81 -13.11 -9.63 25.34
CA GLY A 81 -12.77 -10.61 24.31
C GLY A 81 -12.21 -11.92 24.84
N PHE A 82 -12.53 -13.02 24.16
CA PHE A 82 -11.94 -14.35 24.40
C PHE A 82 -11.31 -14.89 23.12
N GLN A 83 -10.17 -15.55 23.24
CA GLN A 83 -9.46 -16.16 22.11
C GLN A 83 -9.22 -17.65 22.34
N THR A 84 -9.42 -18.43 21.27
CA THR A 84 -9.05 -19.85 21.22
C THR A 84 -8.23 -20.08 19.97
N VAL A 85 -7.08 -20.73 20.12
CA VAL A 85 -6.17 -21.06 19.01
C VAL A 85 -6.14 -22.56 18.79
N PHE A 86 -6.55 -22.99 17.60
CA PHE A 86 -6.43 -24.39 17.17
C PHE A 86 -5.12 -24.57 16.39
N LEU A 87 -4.17 -25.28 17.00
CA LEU A 87 -2.93 -25.63 16.33
C LEU A 87 -3.17 -26.82 15.38
N VAL A 88 -2.87 -26.61 14.10
CA VAL A 88 -3.02 -27.61 13.04
C VAL A 88 -1.63 -28.01 12.55
N ALA A 89 -1.41 -29.30 12.30
CA ALA A 89 -0.14 -29.79 11.78
C ALA A 89 0.13 -29.27 10.37
N SER A 90 1.41 -29.08 10.02
CA SER A 90 1.79 -28.67 8.66
C SER A 90 1.53 -29.79 7.65
N ALA A 91 1.42 -29.43 6.36
CA ALA A 91 1.23 -30.42 5.30
C ALA A 91 2.37 -31.46 5.23
N GLY A 92 3.61 -31.03 5.51
CA GLY A 92 4.78 -31.91 5.59
C GLY A 92 4.69 -32.88 6.76
N ASP A 93 4.27 -32.41 7.94
CA ASP A 93 4.09 -33.26 9.11
C ASP A 93 3.00 -34.30 8.90
N VAL A 94 1.88 -33.90 8.27
CA VAL A 94 0.77 -34.82 7.96
C VAL A 94 1.25 -35.89 6.97
N GLN A 95 1.98 -35.51 5.93
CA GLN A 95 2.58 -36.46 4.99
C GLN A 95 3.56 -37.40 5.71
N HIS A 96 4.46 -36.88 6.54
CA HIS A 96 5.45 -37.67 7.26
C HIS A 96 4.79 -38.67 8.23
N ARG A 97 3.75 -38.24 8.95
CA ARG A 97 2.96 -39.09 9.86
C ARG A 97 2.25 -40.21 9.11
N ILE A 98 1.70 -39.95 7.93
CA ILE A 98 0.99 -40.95 7.13
C ILE A 98 1.96 -41.94 6.48
N SER A 99 3.10 -41.46 5.95
CA SER A 99 4.10 -42.32 5.31
C SER A 99 4.82 -43.24 6.31
N HIS A 100 5.10 -42.75 7.53
CA HIS A 100 5.78 -43.51 8.60
C HIS A 100 4.84 -44.18 9.61
N ALA A 101 3.52 -44.18 9.36
CA ALA A 101 2.54 -44.81 10.25
C ALA A 101 2.79 -46.33 10.33
N LYS A 102 3.26 -46.79 11.51
CA LYS A 102 3.58 -48.19 11.81
C LYS A 102 2.36 -49.07 12.09
N SER A 103 1.17 -48.49 12.32
CA SER A 103 -0.01 -49.26 12.73
C SER A 103 -0.84 -49.76 11.54
N PRO A 104 -1.18 -51.07 11.47
CA PRO A 104 -2.12 -51.63 10.49
C PRO A 104 -3.58 -51.23 10.76
N ASN A 105 -3.90 -50.59 11.89
CA ASN A 105 -5.25 -50.17 12.28
C ASN A 105 -5.66 -48.78 11.75
N TYR A 106 -4.87 -48.16 10.88
CA TYR A 106 -5.27 -46.92 10.23
C TYR A 106 -6.40 -47.22 9.23
N LYS A 107 -7.65 -46.90 9.61
CA LYS A 107 -8.90 -47.16 8.88
C LYS A 107 -9.01 -46.53 7.48
N THR A 108 -7.96 -45.97 6.92
CA THR A 108 -8.04 -45.24 5.65
C THR A 108 -7.39 -46.03 4.53
N LYS A 109 -8.19 -46.32 3.49
CA LYS A 109 -7.80 -46.79 2.15
C LYS A 109 -6.92 -45.76 1.40
N ILE A 110 -5.93 -45.17 2.08
CA ILE A 110 -5.03 -44.18 1.49
C ILE A 110 -3.76 -44.92 1.12
N ASP A 111 -3.42 -44.88 -0.17
CA ASP A 111 -2.18 -45.44 -0.67
C ASP A 111 -1.00 -44.60 -0.16
N LYS A 112 -0.17 -45.20 0.70
CA LYS A 112 0.96 -44.54 1.38
C LYS A 112 1.99 -44.00 0.39
N ASN A 113 2.14 -44.66 -0.75
CA ASN A 113 3.17 -44.32 -1.73
C ASN A 113 2.74 -43.16 -2.66
N HIS A 114 1.44 -42.93 -2.80
CA HIS A 114 0.89 -41.87 -3.64
C HIS A 114 0.50 -40.60 -2.84
N PHE A 115 0.65 -40.62 -1.52
CA PHE A 115 0.31 -39.49 -0.67
C PHE A 115 1.44 -38.44 -0.64
N THR A 116 1.26 -37.39 -1.42
CA THR A 116 2.18 -36.24 -1.53
C THR A 116 1.82 -35.13 -0.55
N THR A 117 2.75 -34.20 -0.34
CA THR A 117 2.53 -32.97 0.44
C THR A 117 1.39 -32.11 -0.13
N THR A 118 1.17 -32.14 -1.44
CA THR A 118 0.07 -31.41 -2.10
C THR A 118 -1.29 -31.96 -1.71
N HIS A 119 -1.46 -33.29 -1.67
CA HIS A 119 -2.69 -33.91 -1.17
C HIS A 119 -2.96 -33.53 0.29
N ALA A 120 -1.93 -33.55 1.13
CA ALA A 120 -2.03 -33.12 2.53
C ALA A 120 -2.45 -31.65 2.65
N SER A 121 -1.84 -30.76 1.84
CA SER A 121 -2.19 -29.34 1.80
C SER A 121 -3.67 -29.14 1.46
N VAL A 122 -4.16 -29.76 0.38
CA VAL A 122 -5.57 -29.65 -0.05
C VAL A 122 -6.54 -30.11 1.05
N ILE A 123 -6.22 -31.21 1.76
CA ILE A 123 -7.05 -31.70 2.87
C ILE A 123 -7.11 -30.67 4.00
N ILE A 124 -5.96 -30.14 4.42
CA ILE A 124 -5.89 -29.13 5.49
C ILE A 124 -6.65 -27.87 5.09
N GLN A 125 -6.43 -27.38 3.86
CA GLN A 125 -7.11 -26.19 3.35
C GLN A 125 -8.63 -26.39 3.27
N THR A 126 -9.09 -27.55 2.78
CA THR A 126 -10.52 -27.88 2.70
C THR A 126 -11.17 -27.97 4.09
N TRP A 127 -10.45 -28.55 5.06
CA TRP A 127 -10.90 -28.61 6.44
C TRP A 127 -10.98 -27.22 7.05
N GLN A 128 -9.95 -26.38 6.88
CA GLN A 128 -9.93 -25.01 7.38
C GLN A 128 -11.08 -24.18 6.80
N ARG A 129 -11.28 -24.20 5.48
CA ARG A 129 -12.41 -23.53 4.81
C ARG A 129 -13.77 -23.98 5.35
N SER A 130 -13.95 -25.30 5.46
CA SER A 130 -15.21 -25.87 5.95
C SER A 130 -15.46 -25.52 7.42
N PHE A 131 -14.40 -25.49 8.23
CA PHE A 131 -14.46 -25.15 9.64
C PHE A 131 -14.82 -23.69 9.85
N THR A 132 -14.11 -22.75 9.21
CA THR A 132 -14.37 -21.31 9.35
C THR A 132 -15.76 -20.95 8.81
N LYS A 133 -16.15 -21.49 7.65
CA LYS A 133 -17.47 -21.25 7.06
C LYS A 133 -18.60 -21.73 7.98
N ARG A 134 -18.52 -22.96 8.49
CA ARG A 134 -19.55 -23.50 9.39
C ARG A 134 -19.63 -22.76 10.72
N LEU A 135 -18.51 -22.27 11.23
CA LEU A 135 -18.50 -21.50 12.48
C LEU A 135 -19.14 -20.13 12.27
N TYR A 136 -18.81 -19.45 11.17
CA TYR A 136 -19.33 -18.12 10.88
C TYR A 136 -20.83 -18.14 10.53
N GLU A 137 -21.27 -19.11 9.72
CA GLU A 137 -22.67 -19.27 9.28
C GLU A 137 -23.58 -19.95 10.32
N HIS A 138 -23.04 -20.33 11.48
CA HIS A 138 -23.80 -21.02 12.52
C HIS A 138 -24.97 -20.15 13.03
N GLU A 139 -26.15 -20.75 13.27
CA GLU A 139 -27.35 -20.01 13.66
C GLU A 139 -27.18 -19.22 14.97
N LEU A 140 -26.40 -19.77 15.92
CA LEU A 140 -26.04 -19.11 17.18
C LEU A 140 -25.00 -17.99 17.02
N ASN A 141 -24.42 -17.78 15.85
CA ASN A 141 -23.42 -16.75 15.59
C ASN A 141 -24.03 -15.51 14.91
N ARG A 142 -25.29 -15.20 15.23
CA ARG A 142 -25.99 -14.02 14.69
C ARG A 142 -26.03 -12.90 15.73
N PRO A 143 -25.74 -11.65 15.35
CA PRO A 143 -25.79 -10.52 16.27
C PRO A 143 -27.24 -10.33 16.73
N SER A 144 -27.51 -10.75 17.96
CA SER A 144 -28.75 -10.52 18.69
C SER A 144 -28.38 -10.13 20.11
N GLU A 145 -29.22 -9.34 20.78
CA GLU A 145 -28.91 -8.83 22.12
C GLU A 145 -28.57 -9.99 23.07
N GLY A 146 -27.34 -9.99 23.60
CA GLY A 146 -26.84 -10.98 24.54
C GLY A 146 -26.10 -12.18 23.93
N ILE A 147 -26.03 -12.32 22.59
CA ILE A 147 -25.27 -13.40 21.94
C ILE A 147 -23.88 -12.90 21.51
N ARG A 148 -22.83 -13.61 21.95
CA ARG A 148 -21.44 -13.34 21.56
C ARG A 148 -21.21 -13.72 20.10
N VAL A 149 -20.58 -12.85 19.34
CA VAL A 149 -20.18 -13.12 17.95
C VAL A 149 -18.76 -13.71 17.95
N VAL A 150 -18.58 -14.78 17.18
CA VAL A 150 -17.31 -15.46 16.96
C VAL A 150 -16.82 -15.15 15.56
N HIS A 151 -15.61 -14.59 15.47
CA HIS A 151 -14.95 -14.31 14.21
C HIS A 151 -13.85 -15.37 13.97
N PRO A 152 -14.03 -16.32 13.04
CA PRO A 152 -12.99 -17.28 12.72
C PRO A 152 -11.94 -16.69 11.77
N LEU A 153 -10.67 -17.02 12.01
CA LEU A 153 -9.58 -16.81 11.06
C LEU A 153 -8.77 -18.10 10.91
N ALA A 154 -8.58 -18.55 9.67
CA ALA A 154 -7.63 -19.62 9.34
C ALA A 154 -6.44 -19.06 8.55
N SER A 155 -5.33 -19.80 8.54
CA SER A 155 -4.14 -19.43 7.76
C SER A 155 -4.43 -19.30 6.25
N THR A 156 -5.36 -20.10 5.73
CA THR A 156 -5.82 -20.05 4.33
C THR A 156 -6.63 -18.81 4.01
N SER A 157 -7.40 -18.28 4.98
CA SER A 157 -8.26 -17.13 4.74
C SER A 157 -7.47 -15.88 4.33
N ILE A 158 -6.29 -15.64 4.92
CA ILE A 158 -5.44 -14.50 4.53
C ILE A 158 -4.93 -14.66 3.10
N SER A 159 -4.46 -15.86 2.74
CA SER A 159 -3.95 -16.13 1.38
C SER A 159 -5.03 -15.98 0.31
N GLU A 160 -6.25 -16.46 0.59
CA GLU A 160 -7.40 -16.31 -0.32
C GLU A 160 -7.84 -14.86 -0.48
N MET A 161 -7.84 -14.08 0.61
CA MET A 161 -8.17 -12.65 0.54
C MET A 161 -7.12 -11.88 -0.28
N LEU A 162 -5.84 -12.23 -0.16
CA LEU A 162 -4.78 -11.64 -0.99
C LEU A 162 -4.90 -12.03 -2.47
N GLU A 163 -5.35 -13.26 -2.75
CA GLU A 163 -5.64 -13.71 -4.11
C GLU A 163 -6.81 -12.92 -4.72
N GLN A 164 -7.92 -12.79 -3.99
CA GLN A 164 -9.07 -11.96 -4.40
C GLN A 164 -8.68 -10.50 -4.61
N PHE A 165 -7.82 -9.95 -3.74
CA PHE A 165 -7.28 -8.59 -3.90
C PHE A 165 -6.43 -8.44 -5.17
N SER A 166 -5.82 -9.52 -5.66
CA SER A 166 -4.98 -9.50 -6.87
C SER A 166 -5.77 -9.61 -8.17
N GLU A 167 -7.05 -10.02 -8.13
CA GLU A 167 -7.89 -10.18 -9.32
C GLU A 167 -8.27 -8.84 -9.96
N PHE A 168 -8.37 -8.82 -11.30
CA PHE A 168 -8.78 -7.64 -12.04
C PHE A 168 -10.30 -7.42 -11.92
N GLN A 169 -10.71 -6.25 -11.43
CA GLN A 169 -12.10 -5.81 -11.47
C GLN A 169 -12.45 -5.26 -12.86
N PHE A 170 -12.56 -6.15 -13.85
CA PHE A 170 -12.81 -5.78 -15.24
C PHE A 170 -14.06 -4.90 -15.42
N GLY A 171 -15.10 -5.08 -14.60
CA GLY A 171 -16.32 -4.27 -14.63
C GLY A 171 -16.05 -2.79 -14.37
N THR A 172 -15.39 -2.48 -13.25
CA THR A 172 -15.02 -1.10 -12.87
C THR A 172 -14.07 -0.49 -13.89
N ILE A 173 -13.09 -1.27 -14.36
CA ILE A 173 -12.13 -0.83 -15.39
C ILE A 173 -12.86 -0.43 -16.68
N PHE A 174 -13.78 -1.27 -17.17
CA PHE A 174 -14.54 -1.01 -18.39
C PHE A 174 -15.43 0.24 -18.28
N ILE A 175 -16.12 0.41 -17.14
CA ILE A 175 -16.92 1.62 -16.87
C ILE A 175 -16.03 2.86 -16.88
N GLY A 176 -14.85 2.80 -16.26
CA GLY A 176 -13.89 3.90 -16.25
C GLY A 176 -13.44 4.33 -17.64
N TYR A 177 -13.07 3.38 -18.49
CA TYR A 177 -12.66 3.67 -19.86
C TYR A 177 -13.82 4.26 -20.69
N ILE A 178 -15.04 3.74 -20.57
CA ILE A 178 -16.21 4.32 -21.24
C ILE A 178 -16.45 5.75 -20.78
N LEU A 179 -16.41 5.97 -19.46
CA LEU A 179 -16.63 7.27 -18.87
C LEU A 179 -15.60 8.29 -19.37
N MET A 180 -14.34 7.88 -19.49
CA MET A 180 -13.29 8.72 -20.05
C MET A 180 -13.44 8.99 -21.54
N ILE A 181 -13.86 8.00 -22.33
CA ILE A 181 -14.19 8.18 -23.76
C ILE A 181 -15.32 9.20 -23.93
N ILE A 182 -16.37 9.12 -23.09
CA ILE A 182 -17.49 10.07 -23.11
C ILE A 182 -16.99 11.48 -22.77
N TYR A 183 -16.18 11.63 -21.71
CA TYR A 183 -15.62 12.92 -21.33
C TYR A 183 -14.72 13.51 -22.43
N ALA A 184 -13.82 12.71 -23.00
CA ALA A 184 -12.92 13.15 -24.05
C ALA A 184 -13.64 13.51 -25.35
N GLY A 185 -14.67 12.75 -25.72
CA GLY A 185 -15.53 13.08 -26.84
C GLY A 185 -16.34 14.36 -26.61
N TRP A 186 -16.92 14.50 -25.40
CA TRP A 186 -17.76 15.66 -25.06
C TRP A 186 -16.97 16.97 -24.94
N SER A 187 -15.76 16.94 -24.35
CA SER A 187 -14.94 18.14 -24.16
C SER A 187 -14.47 18.77 -25.48
N GLN A 188 -14.41 17.98 -26.56
CA GLN A 188 -13.92 18.41 -27.88
C GLN A 188 -15.05 18.54 -28.91
N LEU A 189 -16.29 18.50 -28.43
CA LEU A 189 -17.48 18.51 -29.25
C LEU A 189 -17.86 19.94 -29.66
N GLN A 190 -18.01 20.17 -30.96
CA GLN A 190 -18.57 21.40 -31.51
C GLN A 190 -19.81 21.09 -32.37
N TRP A 191 -20.91 21.78 -32.08
CA TRP A 191 -22.20 21.58 -32.73
C TRP A 191 -22.38 22.53 -33.93
N ASP A 192 -22.74 21.99 -35.10
CA ASP A 192 -23.25 22.76 -36.24
C ASP A 192 -24.65 22.23 -36.60
N GLY A 193 -25.69 22.87 -36.05
CA GLY A 193 -27.07 22.42 -36.21
C GLY A 193 -27.39 21.17 -35.37
N PHE A 194 -28.00 20.14 -35.97
CA PHE A 194 -28.39 18.90 -35.29
C PHE A 194 -27.28 17.83 -35.23
N TRP A 195 -26.17 18.02 -35.95
CA TRP A 195 -25.08 17.03 -36.07
C TRP A 195 -23.70 17.66 -35.79
N PHE A 196 -22.69 16.81 -35.62
CA PHE A 196 -21.32 17.23 -35.33
C PHE A 196 -20.72 18.09 -36.44
N SER A 197 -20.07 19.19 -36.06
CA SER A 197 -19.42 20.12 -36.97
C SER A 197 -18.24 19.45 -37.69
N SER A 198 -17.92 19.95 -38.89
CA SER A 198 -16.66 19.59 -39.56
C SER A 198 -15.42 20.04 -38.76
N ARG A 199 -15.56 21.04 -37.88
CA ARG A 199 -14.50 21.54 -36.98
C ARG A 199 -14.35 20.74 -35.68
N SER A 200 -15.26 19.81 -35.39
CA SER A 200 -15.21 18.98 -34.17
C SER A 200 -14.00 18.01 -34.19
N SER A 201 -13.42 17.75 -33.01
CA SER A 201 -12.29 16.83 -32.79
C SER A 201 -12.67 15.59 -31.97
N CYS A 202 -13.96 15.28 -31.86
CA CYS A 202 -14.48 14.21 -31.02
C CYS A 202 -13.90 12.85 -31.40
N LEU A 203 -13.88 12.47 -32.69
CA LEU A 203 -13.30 11.19 -33.12
C LEU A 203 -11.81 11.10 -32.78
N LEU A 204 -11.08 12.20 -32.95
CA LEU A 204 -9.65 12.28 -32.66
C LEU A 204 -9.38 12.07 -31.15
N ALA A 205 -10.20 12.68 -30.28
CA ALA A 205 -10.13 12.48 -28.84
C ALA A 205 -10.39 11.02 -28.44
N VAL A 206 -11.42 10.38 -29.02
CA VAL A 206 -11.73 8.96 -28.77
C VAL A 206 -10.58 8.05 -29.22
N VAL A 207 -10.02 8.29 -30.41
CA VAL A 207 -8.86 7.54 -30.92
C VAL A 207 -7.64 7.73 -30.02
N GLY A 208 -7.41 8.94 -29.50
CA GLY A 208 -6.33 9.22 -28.57
C GLY A 208 -6.44 8.43 -27.26
N VAL A 209 -7.63 8.38 -26.65
CA VAL A 209 -7.88 7.56 -25.45
C VAL A 209 -7.60 6.09 -25.75
N LEU A 210 -8.16 5.53 -26.82
CA LEU A 210 -7.93 4.13 -27.21
C LEU A 210 -6.45 3.84 -27.46
N MET A 211 -5.73 4.77 -28.08
CA MET A 211 -4.31 4.62 -28.35
C MET A 211 -3.50 4.58 -27.04
N ILE A 212 -3.79 5.47 -26.08
CA ILE A 212 -3.17 5.46 -24.74
C ILE A 212 -3.45 4.15 -24.00
N THR A 213 -4.68 3.62 -24.11
CA THR A 213 -5.00 2.30 -23.52
C THR A 213 -4.17 1.19 -24.14
N PHE A 214 -3.99 1.21 -25.47
CA PHE A 214 -3.20 0.22 -26.19
C PHE A 214 -1.71 0.32 -25.81
N ALA A 215 -1.17 1.53 -25.72
CA ALA A 215 0.19 1.79 -25.25
C ALA A 215 0.39 1.31 -23.81
N SER A 216 -0.61 1.48 -22.94
CA SER A 216 -0.58 1.01 -21.55
C SER A 216 -0.51 -0.52 -21.46
N VAL A 217 -1.36 -1.22 -22.24
CA VAL A 217 -1.36 -2.69 -22.31
C VAL A 217 -0.05 -3.21 -22.91
N ALA A 218 0.47 -2.56 -23.96
CA ALA A 218 1.77 -2.91 -24.54
C ALA A 218 2.91 -2.74 -23.52
N GLY A 219 2.89 -1.65 -22.74
CA GLY A 219 3.86 -1.39 -21.67
C GLY A 219 3.84 -2.46 -20.57
N LEU A 220 2.65 -2.89 -20.12
CA LEU A 220 2.52 -4.02 -19.19
C LEU A 220 3.06 -5.32 -19.79
N GLY A 221 2.78 -5.57 -21.08
CA GLY A 221 3.34 -6.71 -21.81
C GLY A 221 4.88 -6.72 -21.80
N VAL A 222 5.50 -5.57 -22.07
CA VAL A 222 6.98 -5.42 -22.01
C VAL A 222 7.50 -5.65 -20.59
N ALA A 223 6.84 -5.09 -19.57
CA ALA A 223 7.26 -5.27 -18.17
C ALA A 223 7.22 -6.75 -17.74
N THR A 224 6.21 -7.51 -18.18
CA THR A 224 6.15 -8.96 -17.93
C THR A 224 7.21 -9.73 -18.71
N ALA A 225 7.52 -9.33 -19.94
CA ALA A 225 8.61 -9.92 -20.72
C ALA A 225 9.99 -9.69 -20.09
N MET A 226 10.16 -8.61 -19.32
CA MET A 226 11.35 -8.33 -18.52
C MET A 226 11.38 -9.10 -17.17
N GLY A 227 10.37 -9.92 -16.87
CA GLY A 227 10.30 -10.72 -15.65
C GLY A 227 9.81 -9.97 -14.40
N ILE A 228 9.17 -8.81 -14.57
CA ILE A 228 8.58 -8.08 -13.43
C ILE A 228 7.21 -8.68 -13.09
N ASN A 229 7.11 -9.31 -11.92
CA ASN A 229 5.88 -9.95 -11.46
C ASN A 229 4.75 -8.94 -11.21
N PHE A 230 3.52 -9.34 -11.53
CA PHE A 230 2.33 -8.58 -11.15
C PHE A 230 2.11 -8.64 -9.63
N ASN A 231 1.63 -7.53 -9.08
CA ASN A 231 1.14 -7.44 -7.72
C ASN A 231 -0.29 -6.88 -7.75
N ALA A 232 -0.98 -6.93 -6.62
CA ALA A 232 -2.35 -6.44 -6.52
C ALA A 232 -2.50 -4.92 -6.74
N ALA A 233 -1.50 -4.12 -6.36
CA ALA A 233 -1.52 -2.68 -6.63
C ALA A 233 -1.46 -2.39 -8.14
N THR A 234 -0.71 -3.19 -8.90
CA THR A 234 -0.60 -3.09 -10.36
C THR A 234 -1.92 -3.41 -11.03
N THR A 235 -2.62 -4.46 -10.59
CA THR A 235 -3.89 -4.86 -11.23
C THR A 235 -5.02 -3.88 -10.91
N GLN A 236 -5.06 -3.33 -9.69
CA GLN A 236 -6.14 -2.43 -9.26
C GLN A 236 -5.94 -0.97 -9.64
N ILE A 237 -4.70 -0.44 -9.62
CA ILE A 237 -4.47 1.02 -9.67
C ILE A 237 -3.91 1.47 -11.02
N VAL A 238 -2.96 0.72 -11.58
CA VAL A 238 -2.22 1.14 -12.79
C VAL A 238 -3.15 1.47 -13.95
N PRO A 239 -4.19 0.68 -14.29
CA PRO A 239 -5.08 1.00 -15.42
C PRO A 239 -5.74 2.39 -15.32
N PHE A 240 -6.11 2.81 -14.11
CA PHE A 240 -6.75 4.10 -13.86
C PHE A 240 -5.74 5.25 -13.77
N LEU A 241 -4.61 4.99 -13.11
CA LEU A 241 -3.53 5.96 -12.99
C LEU A 241 -2.94 6.33 -14.35
N THR A 242 -2.70 5.35 -15.21
CA THR A 242 -2.08 5.59 -16.52
C THR A 242 -3.06 6.19 -17.53
N LEU A 243 -4.34 5.88 -17.40
CA LEU A 243 -5.40 6.57 -18.13
C LEU A 243 -5.40 8.06 -17.78
N GLY A 244 -5.38 8.39 -16.48
CA GLY A 244 -5.38 9.77 -16.00
C GLY A 244 -4.15 10.56 -16.51
N LEU A 245 -2.94 10.04 -16.26
CA LEU A 245 -1.69 10.70 -16.63
C LEU A 245 -1.48 10.76 -18.15
N GLY A 246 -1.87 9.71 -18.87
CA GLY A 246 -1.65 9.62 -20.31
C GLY A 246 -2.52 10.55 -21.15
N ILE A 247 -3.74 10.84 -20.68
CA ILE A 247 -4.71 11.62 -21.44
C ILE A 247 -4.45 13.12 -21.33
N ASP A 248 -3.78 13.58 -20.28
CA ASP A 248 -3.42 14.99 -20.11
C ASP A 248 -2.59 15.52 -21.29
N ASP A 249 -1.50 14.84 -21.63
CA ASP A 249 -0.64 15.17 -22.77
C ASP A 249 -1.40 15.19 -24.10
N MET A 250 -2.39 14.31 -24.26
CA MET A 250 -3.28 14.27 -25.42
C MET A 250 -4.18 15.50 -25.49
N PHE A 251 -4.77 15.93 -24.36
CA PHE A 251 -5.62 17.14 -24.32
C PHE A 251 -4.83 18.40 -24.58
N LEU A 252 -3.59 18.49 -24.07
CA LEU A 252 -2.71 19.61 -24.37
C LEU A 252 -2.45 19.74 -25.88
N LEU A 253 -2.15 18.63 -26.55
CA LEU A 253 -1.99 18.62 -28.01
C LEU A 253 -3.26 19.03 -28.73
N LEU A 254 -4.41 18.55 -28.25
CA LEU A 254 -5.69 18.73 -28.93
C LEU A 254 -6.24 20.15 -28.79
N HIS A 255 -6.00 20.81 -27.65
CA HIS A 255 -6.37 22.21 -27.44
C HIS A 255 -5.56 23.11 -28.38
N ASN A 256 -4.24 23.02 -28.33
CA ASN A 256 -3.34 23.82 -29.17
C ASN A 256 -3.49 23.51 -30.67
N TYR A 257 -3.95 22.30 -31.02
CA TYR A 257 -4.25 21.96 -32.41
C TYR A 257 -5.32 22.87 -33.01
N ASN A 258 -6.37 23.21 -32.26
CA ASN A 258 -7.43 24.09 -32.77
C ASN A 258 -6.90 25.51 -33.02
N ASP A 259 -6.05 26.03 -32.14
CA ASP A 259 -5.46 27.37 -32.26
C ASP A 259 -4.48 27.46 -33.44
N VAL A 260 -3.62 26.45 -33.60
CA VAL A 260 -2.64 26.39 -34.71
C VAL A 260 -3.34 26.32 -36.07
N LEU A 261 -4.50 25.66 -36.17
CA LEU A 261 -5.28 25.60 -37.41
C LEU A 261 -5.82 26.96 -37.87
N GLU A 262 -6.07 27.88 -36.94
CA GLU A 262 -6.52 29.23 -37.28
C GLU A 262 -5.35 30.14 -37.66
N ALA A 263 -4.17 29.92 -37.06
CA ALA A 263 -2.98 30.74 -37.27
C ALA A 263 -2.16 30.37 -38.52
N VAL A 264 -2.02 29.07 -38.86
CA VAL A 264 -1.06 28.58 -39.86
C VAL A 264 -1.73 27.72 -40.93
N LYS A 265 -1.38 27.92 -42.21
CA LYS A 265 -1.96 27.19 -43.37
C LYS A 265 -1.05 26.12 -43.98
N GLU A 266 0.23 26.09 -43.62
CA GLU A 266 1.21 25.13 -44.13
C GLU A 266 1.98 24.46 -42.99
N LYS A 267 2.19 23.13 -43.08
CA LYS A 267 2.95 22.32 -42.11
C LYS A 267 2.39 22.41 -40.67
N GLU A 268 1.07 22.42 -40.52
CA GLU A 268 0.36 22.67 -39.26
C GLU A 268 0.77 21.67 -38.16
N VAL A 269 0.88 20.38 -38.49
CA VAL A 269 1.29 19.33 -37.53
C VAL A 269 2.72 19.53 -37.02
N ALA A 270 3.63 20.05 -37.86
CA ALA A 270 5.01 20.30 -37.46
C ALA A 270 5.12 21.53 -36.55
N VAL A 271 4.32 22.57 -36.80
CA VAL A 271 4.24 23.75 -35.93
C VAL A 271 3.62 23.37 -34.59
N LEU A 272 2.53 22.61 -34.59
CA LEU A 272 1.91 22.09 -33.37
C LEU A 272 2.91 21.33 -32.51
N LEU A 273 3.61 20.34 -33.08
CA LEU A 273 4.59 19.55 -32.33
C LEU A 273 5.79 20.39 -31.87
N LYS A 274 6.17 21.42 -32.62
CA LYS A 274 7.23 22.35 -32.22
C LYS A 274 6.83 23.19 -30.99
N GLU A 275 5.58 23.63 -30.92
CA GLU A 275 5.08 24.46 -29.81
C GLU A 275 4.78 23.65 -28.55
N THR A 276 4.17 22.48 -28.69
CA THR A 276 3.68 21.69 -27.54
C THR A 276 4.55 20.50 -27.17
N GLY A 277 5.30 19.94 -28.12
CA GLY A 277 6.06 18.71 -27.92
C GLY A 277 7.17 18.84 -26.88
N MET A 278 7.78 20.02 -26.76
CA MET A 278 8.76 20.30 -25.69
C MET A 278 8.13 20.23 -24.30
N SER A 279 6.90 20.73 -24.16
CA SER A 279 6.21 20.71 -22.87
C SER A 279 5.84 19.30 -22.45
N ILE A 280 5.36 18.49 -23.40
CA ILE A 280 5.00 17.07 -23.18
C ILE A 280 6.24 16.27 -22.78
N LEU A 281 7.38 16.50 -23.43
CA LEU A 281 8.62 15.83 -23.06
C LEU A 281 9.07 16.17 -21.63
N ILE A 282 8.92 17.43 -21.20
CA ILE A 282 9.27 17.84 -19.84
C ILE A 282 8.41 17.12 -18.80
N THR A 283 7.08 17.11 -18.97
CA THR A 283 6.15 16.46 -18.02
C THR A 283 6.38 14.96 -17.98
N SER A 284 6.44 14.34 -19.15
CA SER A 284 6.64 12.92 -19.34
C SER A 284 7.96 12.38 -18.76
N ILE A 285 9.09 13.05 -19.02
CA ILE A 285 10.39 12.63 -18.48
C ILE A 285 10.39 12.72 -16.96
N ASN A 286 9.82 13.80 -16.39
CA ASN A 286 9.75 13.97 -14.95
C ASN A 286 8.86 12.91 -14.29
N ASN A 287 7.74 12.55 -14.91
CA ASN A 287 6.90 11.43 -14.44
C ASN A 287 7.65 10.10 -14.46
N ILE A 288 8.35 9.79 -15.56
CA ILE A 288 9.15 8.57 -15.66
C ILE A 288 10.23 8.54 -14.56
N LEU A 289 10.93 9.66 -14.33
CA LEU A 289 11.94 9.77 -13.27
C LEU A 289 11.33 9.66 -11.86
N ALA A 290 10.12 10.16 -11.63
CA ALA A 290 9.42 10.02 -10.36
C ALA A 290 9.15 8.55 -10.04
N PHE A 291 8.63 7.79 -11.00
CA PHE A 291 8.43 6.34 -10.83
C PHE A 291 9.74 5.56 -10.73
N ILE A 292 10.80 5.93 -11.47
CA ILE A 292 12.13 5.31 -11.32
C ILE A 292 12.70 5.56 -9.92
N THR A 293 12.53 6.76 -9.37
CA THR A 293 13.00 7.10 -8.01
C THR A 293 12.23 6.31 -6.95
N GLY A 294 10.96 5.97 -7.21
CA GLY A 294 10.16 5.06 -6.38
C GLY A 294 10.73 3.64 -6.26
N CYS A 295 11.58 3.20 -7.21
CA CYS A 295 12.27 1.90 -7.13
C CYS A 295 13.40 1.84 -6.09
N ILE A 296 13.77 2.98 -5.48
CA ILE A 296 14.75 3.05 -4.38
C ILE A 296 14.17 2.46 -3.09
N LEU A 297 12.85 2.46 -2.93
CA LEU A 297 12.20 1.92 -1.74
C LEU A 297 12.51 0.43 -1.58
N PRO A 298 12.86 -0.05 -0.37
CA PRO A 298 13.36 -1.41 -0.15
C PRO A 298 12.31 -2.51 -0.32
N ILE A 299 11.04 -2.18 -0.61
CA ILE A 299 9.92 -3.13 -0.63
C ILE A 299 9.72 -3.68 -2.04
N PRO A 300 9.92 -5.00 -2.26
CA PRO A 300 9.89 -5.58 -3.61
C PRO A 300 8.60 -5.33 -4.37
N ALA A 301 7.44 -5.43 -3.71
CA ALA A 301 6.14 -5.18 -4.34
C ALA A 301 6.05 -3.76 -4.93
N LEU A 302 6.49 -2.74 -4.18
CA LEU A 302 6.46 -1.35 -4.64
C LEU A 302 7.50 -1.08 -5.72
N ARG A 303 8.67 -1.73 -5.65
CA ARG A 303 9.67 -1.66 -6.73
C ARG A 303 9.11 -2.20 -8.05
N SER A 304 8.39 -3.33 -8.01
CA SER A 304 7.72 -3.89 -9.18
C SER A 304 6.64 -2.95 -9.73
N PHE A 305 5.80 -2.37 -8.87
CA PHE A 305 4.77 -1.39 -9.25
C PHE A 305 5.36 -0.14 -9.92
N CYS A 306 6.37 0.46 -9.29
CA CYS A 306 7.07 1.64 -9.80
C CYS A 306 7.79 1.35 -11.13
N GLY A 307 8.47 0.21 -11.22
CA GLY A 307 9.15 -0.22 -12.46
C GLY A 307 8.19 -0.48 -13.61
N GLN A 308 7.06 -1.16 -13.36
CA GLN A 308 6.01 -1.39 -14.36
C GLN A 308 5.42 -0.06 -14.85
N THR A 309 5.10 0.85 -13.94
CA THR A 309 4.52 2.15 -14.30
C THR A 309 5.50 3.01 -15.09
N ALA A 310 6.80 3.00 -14.78
CA ALA A 310 7.82 3.72 -15.55
C ALA A 310 7.94 3.22 -17.00
N ILE A 311 7.94 1.89 -17.22
CA ILE A 311 7.96 1.28 -18.56
C ILE A 311 6.69 1.65 -19.34
N LEU A 312 5.55 1.63 -18.65
CA LEU A 312 4.27 1.97 -19.22
C LEU A 312 4.21 3.43 -19.68
N LEU A 313 4.59 4.37 -18.80
CA LEU A 313 4.67 5.79 -19.15
C LEU A 313 5.65 6.02 -20.31
N THR A 314 6.79 5.33 -20.33
CA THR A 314 7.73 5.40 -21.48
C THR A 314 7.06 4.97 -22.79
N SER A 315 6.27 3.90 -22.76
CA SER A 315 5.52 3.41 -23.92
C SER A 315 4.45 4.41 -24.37
N ASN A 316 3.83 5.10 -23.40
CA ASN A 316 2.79 6.09 -23.65
C ASN A 316 3.34 7.32 -24.36
N VAL A 317 4.47 7.87 -23.88
CA VAL A 317 5.17 9.01 -24.47
C VAL A 317 5.59 8.74 -25.91
N LEU A 318 6.14 7.55 -26.15
CA LEU A 318 6.53 7.13 -27.49
C LEU A 318 5.33 7.13 -28.44
N CYS A 319 4.18 6.64 -27.98
CA CYS A 319 2.97 6.62 -28.81
C CYS A 319 2.35 8.01 -29.00
N ILE A 320 2.35 8.87 -27.98
CA ILE A 320 1.83 10.25 -28.08
C ILE A 320 2.70 11.10 -29.02
N ILE A 321 4.02 10.96 -29.00
CA ILE A 321 4.91 11.77 -29.87
C ILE A 321 4.99 11.21 -31.30
N MET A 322 4.90 9.90 -31.48
CA MET A 322 5.07 9.27 -32.81
C MET A 322 3.74 8.99 -33.52
N LEU A 323 2.80 8.31 -32.85
CA LEU A 323 1.58 7.80 -33.48
C LEU A 323 0.45 8.84 -33.48
N TYR A 324 0.29 9.60 -32.40
CA TYR A 324 -0.82 10.56 -32.29
C TYR A 324 -0.76 11.68 -33.35
N PRO A 325 0.40 12.30 -33.67
CA PRO A 325 0.49 13.29 -34.75
C PRO A 325 0.11 12.73 -36.13
N ALA A 326 0.28 11.43 -36.36
CA ALA A 326 -0.17 10.80 -37.60
C ALA A 326 -1.71 10.78 -37.68
N PHE A 327 -2.40 10.52 -36.57
CA PHE A 327 -3.86 10.64 -36.49
C PHE A 327 -4.34 12.09 -36.60
N ILE A 328 -3.63 13.05 -36.00
CA ILE A 328 -3.90 14.48 -36.19
C ILE A 328 -3.77 14.84 -37.69
N ALA A 329 -2.76 14.31 -38.40
CA ALA A 329 -2.61 14.55 -39.83
C ALA A 329 -3.75 13.94 -40.67
N LEU A 330 -4.32 12.80 -40.26
CA LEU A 330 -5.50 12.22 -40.89
C LEU A 330 -6.75 13.07 -40.63
N ASP A 331 -6.93 13.54 -39.39
CA ASP A 331 -8.03 14.45 -39.04
C ASP A 331 -7.92 15.78 -39.81
N LEU A 332 -6.71 16.30 -39.98
CA LEU A 332 -6.45 17.50 -40.77
C LEU A 332 -6.90 17.32 -42.24
N LYS A 333 -6.60 16.16 -42.85
CA LYS A 333 -7.08 15.83 -44.20
C LYS A 333 -8.61 15.79 -44.26
N ARG A 334 -9.26 15.21 -43.24
CA ARG A 334 -10.72 15.18 -43.09
C ARG A 334 -11.31 16.59 -43.02
N ARG A 335 -10.76 17.46 -42.16
CA ARG A 335 -11.20 18.86 -42.00
C ARG A 335 -11.04 19.66 -43.28
N LYS A 336 -9.89 19.53 -43.96
CA LYS A 336 -9.63 20.19 -45.25
C LYS A 336 -10.58 19.73 -46.35
N ALA A 337 -11.02 18.47 -46.32
CA ALA A 337 -12.02 17.93 -47.23
C ALA A 337 -13.47 18.31 -46.86
N GLY A 338 -13.69 18.94 -45.71
CA GLY A 338 -15.01 19.40 -45.26
C GLY A 338 -15.94 18.28 -44.76
N TYR A 339 -15.41 17.08 -44.49
CA TYR A 339 -16.21 15.98 -43.94
C TYR A 339 -16.56 16.24 -42.48
N ARG A 340 -17.80 15.89 -42.09
CA ARG A 340 -18.25 15.96 -40.69
C ARG A 340 -17.49 14.97 -39.81
N ASP A 341 -17.47 15.25 -38.52
CA ASP A 341 -16.83 14.40 -37.51
C ASP A 341 -17.68 13.16 -37.21
N MET A 342 -17.02 12.07 -36.80
CA MET A 342 -17.50 10.67 -36.81
C MET A 342 -17.85 10.10 -38.19
N LEU A 343 -17.53 8.83 -38.41
CA LEU A 343 -17.72 8.07 -39.66
C LEU A 343 -19.19 8.02 -40.09
N CYS A 344 -19.68 9.07 -40.75
CA CYS A 344 -20.84 8.96 -41.62
C CYS A 344 -20.43 8.14 -42.84
N GLY A 345 -20.73 6.84 -42.80
CA GLY A 345 -20.75 6.01 -43.99
C GLY A 345 -21.75 6.55 -45.02
N VAL A 346 -21.26 6.68 -46.25
CA VAL A 346 -21.99 6.55 -47.52
C VAL A 346 -23.18 7.52 -47.77
N ASP A 347 -22.96 8.39 -48.76
CA ASP A 347 -23.93 9.03 -49.68
C ASP A 347 -24.87 10.17 -49.27
N TYR A 348 -24.92 10.63 -48.01
CA TYR A 348 -25.83 11.75 -47.64
C TYR A 348 -25.19 13.03 -47.08
N CYS A 349 -23.88 13.28 -47.30
CA CYS A 349 -23.29 14.60 -47.04
C CYS A 349 -23.42 15.52 -48.27
N TYR A 350 -24.63 16.00 -48.54
CA TYR A 350 -24.84 17.05 -49.54
C TYR A 350 -24.22 18.37 -49.07
N ARG A 351 -23.43 19.00 -49.96
CA ARG A 351 -22.99 20.40 -49.88
C ARG A 351 -24.17 21.31 -49.56
N PHE A 352 -24.24 21.82 -48.33
CA PHE A 352 -25.04 22.99 -48.00
C PHE A 352 -24.11 24.18 -47.74
N VAL A 353 -23.38 24.59 -48.79
CA VAL A 353 -22.91 25.97 -48.92
C VAL A 353 -23.90 26.64 -49.85
N SER A 354 -24.85 27.35 -49.24
CA SER A 354 -25.88 28.15 -49.91
C SER A 354 -25.26 29.13 -50.92
N SER A 355 -25.71 29.08 -52.17
CA SER A 355 -26.59 30.11 -52.77
C SER A 355 -26.32 31.60 -52.44
N ALA A 356 -25.09 32.01 -52.18
CA ALA A 356 -24.69 33.42 -52.05
C ALA A 356 -23.65 33.86 -53.10
N ALA A 357 -23.13 32.93 -53.92
CA ALA A 357 -22.11 33.19 -54.93
C ALA A 357 -22.63 33.27 -56.38
N SER A 358 -23.95 33.38 -56.59
CA SER A 358 -24.54 33.56 -57.93
C SER A 358 -24.95 35.01 -58.25
N ALA A 359 -24.40 35.99 -57.52
CA ALA A 359 -24.61 37.42 -57.78
C ALA A 359 -23.31 38.20 -58.11
N LYS A 360 -22.23 37.51 -58.48
CA LYS A 360 -21.00 38.14 -59.02
C LYS A 360 -20.54 37.45 -60.31
N GLN A 361 -21.43 37.46 -61.29
CA GLN A 361 -21.09 37.31 -62.70
C GLN A 361 -21.82 38.44 -63.43
N ILE A 362 -21.15 39.59 -63.55
CA ILE A 362 -21.25 40.61 -64.60
C ILE A 362 -20.13 41.63 -64.27
N VAL A 363 -19.49 42.15 -65.33
CA VAL A 363 -18.28 43.00 -65.39
C VAL A 363 -16.93 42.26 -65.51
N GLU A 364 -16.73 41.71 -66.72
CA GLU A 364 -15.62 42.00 -67.65
C GLU A 364 -14.23 42.37 -67.09
N GLN A 365 -13.22 41.52 -67.34
CA GLN A 365 -12.21 41.64 -68.42
C GLN A 365 -11.17 42.78 -68.24
N HIS A 366 -9.95 42.43 -67.82
CA HIS A 366 -8.76 42.46 -68.69
C HIS A 366 -7.54 41.76 -68.03
N PRO A 367 -6.58 41.23 -68.81
CA PRO A 367 -5.62 40.23 -68.36
C PRO A 367 -4.19 40.77 -68.16
N SER A 368 -3.34 39.87 -67.66
CA SER A 368 -1.89 39.72 -67.89
C SER A 368 -0.93 40.24 -66.81
N GLY A 369 -0.05 39.31 -66.36
CA GLY A 369 1.06 39.59 -65.45
C GLY A 369 1.62 38.34 -64.78
N LYS A 370 2.18 37.41 -65.56
CA LYS A 370 2.98 36.28 -65.03
C LYS A 370 4.23 36.81 -64.32
N ARG A 371 4.56 36.27 -63.14
CA ARG A 371 5.94 35.87 -62.79
C ARG A 371 5.93 34.85 -61.64
N LYS A 372 6.73 33.80 -61.84
CA LYS A 372 7.01 32.68 -60.95
C LYS A 372 8.40 32.90 -60.36
N LEU A 373 8.56 32.54 -59.09
CA LEU A 373 9.77 32.05 -58.38
C LEU A 373 11.00 32.97 -58.29
N GLU A 374 11.42 33.30 -57.06
CA GLU A 374 12.52 32.59 -56.37
C GLU A 374 12.70 33.05 -54.91
N GLU A 375 13.24 32.13 -54.12
CA GLU A 375 13.56 32.17 -52.69
C GLU A 375 14.69 33.14 -52.34
N SER A 376 14.65 33.71 -51.13
CA SER A 376 15.78 33.95 -50.21
C SER A 376 15.25 34.83 -49.06
N SER A 377 15.03 34.30 -47.86
CA SER A 377 16.04 34.28 -46.79
C SER A 377 16.75 35.63 -46.59
N SER A 378 16.43 36.32 -45.50
CA SER A 378 17.37 36.92 -44.52
C SER A 378 16.85 38.22 -43.90
N ARG A 379 16.77 38.20 -42.56
CA ARG A 379 17.12 39.25 -41.60
C ARG A 379 16.76 40.71 -41.94
N ASN A 380 15.84 41.24 -41.13
CA ASN A 380 15.72 42.67 -40.85
C ASN A 380 17.06 43.23 -40.34
N GLN A 381 17.65 44.15 -41.08
CA GLN A 381 18.61 45.13 -40.58
C GLN A 381 18.01 46.53 -40.79
N LEU A 382 17.75 47.21 -39.67
CA LEU A 382 17.57 48.65 -39.63
C LEU A 382 18.90 49.32 -40.04
N VAL A 383 18.85 50.21 -41.02
CA VAL A 383 19.88 51.23 -41.24
C VAL A 383 19.34 52.55 -40.69
N LYS A 384 20.08 53.11 -39.73
CA LYS A 384 19.99 54.50 -39.27
C LYS A 384 20.41 55.45 -40.40
N THR A 385 19.75 56.60 -40.50
CA THR A 385 20.39 57.87 -40.84
C THR A 385 19.67 59.01 -40.14
N ASP A 386 20.42 59.71 -39.28
CA ASP A 386 20.13 61.08 -38.84
C ASP A 386 20.50 62.06 -39.96
N SER A 387 19.67 63.08 -40.21
CA SER A 387 20.02 64.52 -40.13
C SER A 387 19.07 65.42 -40.95
N ASP A 388 18.76 66.58 -40.34
CA ASP A 388 18.36 67.86 -40.93
C ASP A 388 16.87 68.16 -41.25
N SER A 389 16.27 68.91 -40.32
CA SER A 389 15.22 69.94 -40.50
C SER A 389 15.72 71.11 -41.40
N PRO A 390 14.87 71.95 -42.06
CA PRO A 390 13.73 72.62 -41.41
C PRO A 390 12.46 72.95 -42.23
N SER A 391 11.41 73.27 -41.45
CA SER A 391 10.31 74.22 -41.69
C SER A 391 9.39 74.07 -42.92
N LEU A 392 8.09 73.88 -42.68
CA LEU A 392 7.05 74.85 -43.10
C LEU A 392 5.69 74.54 -42.43
N ASN A 393 5.07 75.59 -41.89
CA ASN A 393 3.69 75.63 -41.40
C ASN A 393 2.68 75.35 -42.53
N ASN A 394 1.57 74.67 -42.20
CA ASN A 394 0.23 75.27 -42.27
C ASN A 394 -0.88 74.33 -41.78
N GLN A 395 -1.82 74.94 -41.07
CA GLN A 395 -3.11 74.43 -40.66
C GLN A 395 -4.02 74.15 -41.87
N SER A 396 -4.86 73.10 -41.79
CA SER A 396 -6.29 73.19 -42.15
C SER A 396 -7.02 71.89 -41.78
N GLU A 397 -7.91 72.00 -40.79
CA GLU A 397 -9.13 71.19 -40.68
C GLU A 397 -9.89 71.21 -42.00
N ILE A 398 -10.29 70.05 -42.51
CA ILE A 398 -11.44 69.92 -43.41
C ILE A 398 -12.17 68.62 -43.06
N ASP A 399 -13.31 68.78 -42.39
CA ASP A 399 -14.41 67.82 -42.31
C ASP A 399 -15.00 67.59 -43.71
N LEU A 400 -15.30 66.33 -44.05
CA LEU A 400 -16.12 66.01 -45.22
C LEU A 400 -16.96 64.74 -44.97
N GLN A 401 -17.86 64.86 -44.00
CA GLN A 401 -19.17 64.21 -44.07
C GLN A 401 -19.99 64.85 -45.20
N GLN A 402 -19.83 64.37 -46.44
CA GLN A 402 -20.82 64.60 -47.51
C GLN A 402 -20.55 63.71 -48.72
N MET A 403 -21.11 62.49 -48.71
CA MET A 403 -21.54 61.75 -49.91
C MET A 403 -22.28 60.49 -49.47
N SER A 404 -23.50 60.66 -48.98
CA SER A 404 -24.42 59.58 -48.63
C SER A 404 -25.86 60.02 -48.91
N GLU A 405 -26.14 60.51 -50.11
CA GLU A 405 -27.50 60.83 -50.54
C GLU A 405 -27.62 60.73 -52.06
N SER A 406 -27.84 59.51 -52.59
CA SER A 406 -28.42 59.31 -53.94
C SER A 406 -28.68 57.84 -54.32
N VAL A 407 -29.37 57.02 -53.51
CA VAL A 407 -29.84 55.69 -54.03
C VAL A 407 -31.27 55.28 -53.65
N PHE A 408 -31.91 55.79 -52.60
CA PHE A 408 -33.22 55.23 -52.20
C PHE A 408 -34.37 56.23 -52.27
N GLY A 409 -35.13 56.13 -53.36
CA GLY A 409 -36.46 56.71 -53.52
C GLY A 409 -37.55 55.91 -52.77
N THR A 410 -38.33 56.66 -51.99
CA THR A 410 -39.79 56.54 -51.69
C THR A 410 -40.45 55.20 -51.34
N GLY A 411 -41.01 55.13 -50.11
CA GLY A 411 -42.18 54.31 -49.74
C GLY A 411 -42.30 54.01 -48.23
N PRO A 412 -43.20 54.66 -47.44
CA PRO A 412 -43.32 54.44 -46.00
C PRO A 412 -44.50 53.52 -45.66
N ALA A 413 -44.25 52.23 -45.43
CA ALA A 413 -45.20 51.33 -44.73
C ALA A 413 -44.59 50.00 -44.26
N LEU A 414 -43.43 49.58 -44.78
CA LEU A 414 -42.84 48.27 -44.44
C LEU A 414 -41.74 48.32 -43.36
N LYS A 415 -41.26 49.53 -43.02
CA LYS A 415 -40.11 49.72 -42.11
C LYS A 415 -40.41 49.36 -40.66
N THR A 416 -41.65 49.59 -40.20
CA THR A 416 -42.00 49.45 -38.77
C THR A 416 -42.21 48.00 -38.31
N LYS A 417 -42.60 47.08 -39.21
CA LYS A 417 -42.76 45.64 -38.86
C LYS A 417 -41.47 44.82 -39.03
N LEU A 418 -40.55 45.26 -39.90
CA LEU A 418 -39.23 44.62 -40.07
C LEU A 418 -38.22 45.06 -39.01
N GLN A 419 -38.30 46.30 -38.50
CA GLN A 419 -37.42 46.76 -37.41
C GLN A 419 -37.78 46.12 -36.06
N LEU A 420 -39.06 45.90 -35.74
CA LEU A 420 -39.45 45.26 -34.47
C LEU A 420 -39.00 43.78 -34.36
N ASN A 421 -39.01 43.03 -35.47
CA ASN A 421 -38.56 41.64 -35.49
C ASN A 421 -37.03 41.49 -35.53
N CYS A 422 -36.30 42.50 -36.03
CA CYS A 422 -34.83 42.53 -35.98
C CYS A 422 -34.31 42.88 -34.58
N GLU A 423 -34.93 43.82 -33.85
CA GLU A 423 -34.52 44.14 -32.47
C GLU A 423 -34.81 43.02 -31.47
N GLN A 424 -35.92 42.27 -31.63
CA GLN A 424 -36.19 41.07 -30.82
C GLN A 424 -35.29 39.88 -31.18
N SER A 425 -34.87 39.75 -32.44
CA SER A 425 -33.89 38.74 -32.86
C SER A 425 -32.47 39.10 -32.41
N GLU A 426 -32.07 40.37 -32.45
CA GLU A 426 -30.78 40.84 -31.94
C GLU A 426 -30.72 40.77 -30.41
N ASN A 427 -31.79 41.07 -29.69
CA ASN A 427 -31.81 40.91 -28.23
C ASN A 427 -31.83 39.43 -27.82
N ASN A 428 -32.57 38.54 -28.48
CA ASN A 428 -32.50 37.10 -28.20
C ASN A 428 -31.18 36.46 -28.66
N PHE A 429 -30.55 36.96 -29.73
CA PHE A 429 -29.22 36.54 -30.19
C PHE A 429 -28.11 37.07 -29.29
N ASN A 430 -28.22 38.31 -28.79
CA ASN A 430 -27.31 38.87 -27.81
C ASN A 430 -27.50 38.22 -26.44
N ILE A 431 -28.71 37.87 -26.02
CA ILE A 431 -28.93 37.09 -24.79
C ILE A 431 -28.41 35.66 -24.94
N LYS A 432 -28.59 34.98 -26.08
CA LYS A 432 -27.95 33.66 -26.32
C LYS A 432 -26.42 33.75 -26.40
N LYS A 433 -25.88 34.82 -27.00
CA LYS A 433 -24.43 35.07 -27.06
C LYS A 433 -23.86 35.44 -25.70
N PHE A 434 -24.61 36.19 -24.88
CA PHE A 434 -24.26 36.56 -23.51
C PHE A 434 -24.34 35.35 -22.58
N VAL A 435 -25.41 34.55 -22.63
CA VAL A 435 -25.56 33.32 -21.85
C VAL A 435 -24.53 32.25 -22.27
N ASN A 436 -24.23 32.10 -23.58
CA ASN A 436 -23.17 31.19 -24.04
C ASN A 436 -21.76 31.67 -23.65
N LYS A 437 -21.52 33.00 -23.57
CA LYS A 437 -20.22 33.55 -23.13
C LYS A 437 -19.99 33.36 -21.62
N TRP A 438 -21.04 33.33 -20.81
CA TRP A 438 -20.93 33.04 -19.36
C TRP A 438 -20.82 31.55 -19.04
N LEU A 439 -21.20 30.66 -19.97
CA LEU A 439 -21.15 29.19 -19.77
C LEU A 439 -19.83 28.55 -20.22
N THR A 440 -19.01 29.25 -21.00
CA THR A 440 -17.72 28.74 -21.48
C THR A 440 -16.60 29.07 -20.50
N LEU A 441 -15.67 28.12 -20.29
CA LEU A 441 -14.50 28.28 -19.40
C LEU A 441 -13.65 29.51 -19.78
N ASP A 442 -13.57 29.78 -21.08
CA ASP A 442 -12.91 30.95 -21.69
C ASP A 442 -13.53 32.29 -21.25
N GLY A 443 -14.86 32.37 -21.16
CA GLY A 443 -15.54 33.59 -20.71
C GLY A 443 -15.33 33.87 -19.21
N PHE A 444 -15.29 32.81 -18.38
CA PHE A 444 -14.94 32.94 -16.97
C PHE A 444 -13.52 33.46 -16.77
N LEU A 445 -12.57 32.95 -17.57
CA LEU A 445 -11.17 33.34 -17.51
C LEU A 445 -10.98 34.85 -17.77
N HIS A 446 -11.56 35.38 -18.85
CA HIS A 446 -11.40 36.77 -19.25
C HIS A 446 -12.21 37.77 -18.42
N GLU A 447 -13.44 37.46 -18.04
CA GLU A 447 -14.33 38.42 -17.39
C GLU A 447 -14.13 38.45 -15.86
N VAL A 448 -13.70 37.34 -15.25
CA VAL A 448 -13.61 37.19 -13.78
C VAL A 448 -12.19 36.90 -13.31
N TYR A 449 -11.54 35.87 -13.83
CA TYR A 449 -10.29 35.36 -13.26
C TYR A 449 -9.10 36.30 -13.48
N ILE A 450 -8.80 36.64 -14.74
CA ILE A 450 -7.68 37.52 -15.12
C ILE A 450 -7.79 38.92 -14.48
N PRO A 451 -8.94 39.63 -14.55
CA PRO A 451 -9.08 40.95 -13.93
C PRO A 451 -8.91 40.91 -12.40
N THR A 452 -9.29 39.80 -11.76
CA THR A 452 -9.09 39.61 -10.32
C THR A 452 -7.62 39.41 -10.00
N LEU A 453 -6.91 38.54 -10.73
CA LEU A 453 -5.49 38.24 -10.50
C LEU A 453 -4.56 39.46 -10.68
N ARG A 454 -4.96 40.43 -11.52
CA ARG A 454 -4.20 41.67 -11.74
C ARG A 454 -4.22 42.60 -10.52
N LYS A 455 -5.25 42.54 -9.67
CA LYS A 455 -5.36 43.43 -8.49
C LYS A 455 -4.30 43.08 -7.44
N PRO A 456 -3.54 44.04 -6.90
CA PRO A 456 -2.51 43.76 -5.89
C PRO A 456 -3.09 43.15 -4.61
N ILE A 457 -4.31 43.55 -4.23
CA ILE A 457 -5.02 42.99 -3.07
C ILE A 457 -5.32 41.50 -3.28
N ALA A 458 -5.72 41.10 -4.49
CA ALA A 458 -5.99 39.70 -4.80
C ALA A 458 -4.70 38.86 -4.75
N LYS A 459 -3.60 39.37 -5.31
CA LYS A 459 -2.28 38.73 -5.21
C LYS A 459 -1.85 38.50 -3.76
N ALA A 460 -1.99 39.51 -2.91
CA ALA A 460 -1.67 39.40 -1.48
C ALA A 460 -2.57 38.38 -0.77
N THR A 461 -3.86 38.34 -1.12
CA THR A 461 -4.83 37.38 -0.55
C THR A 461 -4.48 35.93 -0.94
N ILE A 462 -4.11 35.70 -2.20
CA ILE A 462 -3.70 34.37 -2.69
C ILE A 462 -2.42 33.91 -1.99
N LEU A 463 -1.40 34.77 -1.90
CA LEU A 463 -0.16 34.45 -1.20
C LEU A 463 -0.40 34.12 0.28
N PHE A 464 -1.27 34.88 0.96
CA PHE A 464 -1.65 34.60 2.34
C PHE A 464 -2.39 33.26 2.47
N CYS A 465 -3.36 32.98 1.58
CA CYS A 465 -4.13 31.74 1.59
C CYS A 465 -3.25 30.50 1.35
N CYS A 466 -2.40 30.53 0.32
CA CYS A 466 -1.47 29.44 0.02
C CYS A 466 -0.42 29.27 1.11
N SER A 467 0.11 30.36 1.68
CA SER A 467 1.04 30.28 2.82
C SER A 467 0.39 29.68 4.07
N SER A 468 -0.88 30.01 4.33
CA SER A 468 -1.67 29.39 5.39
C SER A 468 -1.91 27.90 5.13
N MET A 469 -2.16 27.52 3.87
CA MET A 469 -2.33 26.13 3.46
C MET A 469 -1.04 25.32 3.67
N PHE A 470 0.11 25.90 3.31
CA PHE A 470 1.43 25.31 3.58
C PHE A 470 1.70 25.15 5.08
N LEU A 471 1.40 26.17 5.90
CA LEU A 471 1.58 26.11 7.35
C LEU A 471 0.68 25.03 7.98
N PHE A 472 -0.57 24.92 7.52
CA PHE A 472 -1.48 23.85 7.92
C PHE A 472 -0.94 22.47 7.49
N GLY A 473 -0.33 22.39 6.31
CA GLY A 473 0.41 21.23 5.84
C GLY A 473 1.55 20.82 6.80
N CYS A 474 2.39 21.76 7.24
CA CYS A 474 3.45 21.49 8.20
C CYS A 474 2.91 20.99 9.56
N ILE A 475 1.79 21.55 10.05
CA ILE A 475 1.13 21.09 11.28
C ILE A 475 0.60 19.66 11.10
N GLY A 476 -0.06 19.38 9.97
CA GLY A 476 -0.54 18.04 9.65
C GLY A 476 0.57 17.00 9.54
N LEU A 477 1.72 17.40 8.97
CA LEU A 477 2.89 16.54 8.85
C LEU A 477 3.43 16.15 10.25
N TYR A 478 3.41 17.08 11.21
CA TYR A 478 3.79 16.81 12.60
C TYR A 478 2.82 15.83 13.31
N GLN A 479 1.53 15.85 12.95
CA GLN A 479 0.51 14.96 13.51
C GLN A 479 0.44 13.58 12.83
N SER A 480 1.18 13.39 11.72
CA SER A 480 1.13 12.16 10.93
C SER A 480 1.66 10.95 11.73
N LYS A 481 0.84 9.90 11.83
CA LYS A 481 1.21 8.63 12.49
C LYS A 481 1.76 7.66 11.46
N ILE A 482 2.79 6.90 11.82
CA ILE A 482 3.37 5.85 10.96
C ILE A 482 2.63 4.53 11.19
N GLY A 483 2.30 3.82 10.12
CA GLY A 483 1.80 2.45 10.17
C GLY A 483 0.77 2.12 9.11
N LEU A 484 0.51 0.82 8.96
CA LEU A 484 -0.60 0.26 8.21
C LEU A 484 -1.02 -1.00 8.96
N GLU A 485 -2.22 -1.00 9.53
CA GLU A 485 -2.79 -2.16 10.19
C GLU A 485 -3.27 -3.15 9.14
N LEU A 486 -3.14 -4.45 9.40
CA LEU A 486 -3.55 -5.47 8.43
C LEU A 486 -5.08 -5.48 8.28
N ALA A 487 -5.80 -5.10 9.35
CA ALA A 487 -7.23 -4.90 9.34
C ALA A 487 -7.68 -3.84 8.33
N ASP A 488 -6.90 -2.77 8.13
CA ASP A 488 -7.22 -1.65 7.22
C ASP A 488 -7.09 -2.06 5.73
N VAL A 489 -6.40 -3.18 5.43
CA VAL A 489 -6.21 -3.69 4.06
C VAL A 489 -7.38 -4.55 3.59
N LEU A 490 -8.12 -5.15 4.53
CA LEU A 490 -9.22 -6.05 4.23
C LEU A 490 -10.56 -5.29 4.11
N PRO A 491 -11.53 -5.78 3.32
CA PRO A 491 -12.87 -5.20 3.27
C PRO A 491 -13.56 -5.29 4.63
N GLU A 492 -14.21 -4.21 5.08
CA GLU A 492 -14.77 -4.10 6.43
C GLU A 492 -15.84 -5.14 6.75
N ASP A 493 -16.66 -5.52 5.76
CA ASP A 493 -17.79 -6.43 5.94
C ASP A 493 -17.40 -7.92 6.02
N THR A 494 -16.11 -8.22 6.13
CA THR A 494 -15.60 -9.61 6.12
C THR A 494 -15.25 -10.11 7.52
N ALA A 495 -15.52 -11.40 7.77
CA ALA A 495 -15.19 -12.05 9.04
C ALA A 495 -13.69 -11.94 9.43
N PRO A 496 -12.73 -12.10 8.48
CA PRO A 496 -11.31 -11.91 8.77
C PRO A 496 -10.96 -10.48 9.19
N ALA A 497 -11.56 -9.45 8.58
CA ALA A 497 -11.33 -8.05 8.96
C ALA A 497 -11.81 -7.79 10.39
N ALA A 498 -13.02 -8.23 10.72
CA ALA A 498 -13.56 -8.12 12.07
C ALA A 498 -12.71 -8.88 13.11
N PHE A 499 -12.20 -10.07 12.77
CA PHE A 499 -11.27 -10.81 13.62
C PHE A 499 -9.98 -10.02 13.87
N LEU A 500 -9.36 -9.48 12.82
CA LEU A 500 -8.11 -8.74 12.97
C LEU A 500 -8.30 -7.44 13.76
N LYS A 501 -9.39 -6.69 13.52
CA LYS A 501 -9.74 -5.51 14.33
C LYS A 501 -9.90 -5.88 15.82
N ALA A 502 -10.60 -6.98 16.11
CA ALA A 502 -10.74 -7.47 17.49
C ALA A 502 -9.41 -7.93 18.09
N ARG A 503 -8.57 -8.62 17.30
CA ARG A 503 -7.24 -9.07 17.73
C ARG A 503 -6.32 -7.88 18.04
N GLU A 504 -6.24 -6.90 17.15
CA GLU A 504 -5.38 -5.72 17.35
C GLU A 504 -5.86 -4.86 18.53
N ARG A 505 -7.18 -4.80 18.77
CA ARG A 505 -7.75 -4.06 19.91
C ARG A 505 -7.53 -4.74 21.26
N TYR A 506 -7.69 -6.05 21.34
CA TYR A 506 -7.75 -6.77 22.62
C TYR A 506 -6.55 -7.68 22.90
N PHE A 507 -5.87 -8.16 21.86
CA PHE A 507 -4.81 -9.17 21.95
C PHE A 507 -3.52 -8.66 21.28
N SER A 508 -2.77 -7.83 22.00
CA SER A 508 -1.49 -7.26 21.56
C SER A 508 -0.30 -8.22 21.70
N PHE A 509 -0.57 -9.51 21.59
CA PHE A 509 0.39 -10.58 21.84
C PHE A 509 1.08 -11.02 20.56
N TYR A 510 2.41 -11.08 20.57
CA TYR A 510 3.19 -11.63 19.47
C TYR A 510 4.28 -12.60 19.95
N PRO A 511 4.35 -13.82 19.38
CA PRO A 511 5.48 -14.70 19.59
C PRO A 511 6.71 -14.20 18.84
N MET A 512 7.84 -14.27 19.52
CA MET A 512 9.18 -14.00 19.00
C MET A 512 10.06 -15.22 19.28
N PHE A 513 10.93 -15.55 18.33
CA PHE A 513 11.97 -16.53 18.57
C PHE A 513 13.34 -15.90 18.39
N ILE A 514 14.20 -16.09 19.37
CA ILE A 514 15.61 -15.70 19.28
C ILE A 514 16.38 -16.91 18.77
N VAL A 515 17.15 -16.72 17.71
CA VAL A 515 17.86 -17.79 17.02
C VAL A 515 19.36 -17.51 17.08
N PRO A 516 20.13 -18.23 17.90
CA PRO A 516 21.57 -18.31 17.75
C PRO A 516 21.90 -19.15 16.52
N MET A 517 22.66 -18.59 15.58
CA MET A 517 22.91 -19.22 14.29
C MET A 517 24.37 -19.19 13.89
N GLY A 518 24.86 -20.33 13.42
CA GLY A 518 26.15 -20.45 12.76
C GLY A 518 27.03 -21.51 13.42
N PRO A 519 28.03 -22.03 12.67
CA PRO A 519 28.93 -23.06 13.16
C PRO A 519 29.87 -22.58 14.28
N SER A 520 29.95 -21.26 14.50
CA SER A 520 30.74 -20.63 15.57
C SER A 520 30.07 -20.69 16.95
N VAL A 521 28.78 -21.02 17.01
CA VAL A 521 28.04 -21.08 18.27
C VAL A 521 28.25 -22.44 18.93
N ASP A 522 29.05 -22.47 19.99
CA ASP A 522 29.26 -23.68 20.79
C ASP A 522 28.38 -23.66 22.03
N TYR A 523 27.20 -24.29 21.92
CA TYR A 523 26.24 -24.42 23.01
C TYR A 523 26.82 -25.11 24.25
N SER A 524 27.83 -25.97 24.09
CA SER A 524 28.42 -26.72 25.20
C SER A 524 29.24 -25.81 26.13
N ARG A 525 30.01 -24.88 25.56
CA ARG A 525 30.91 -23.97 26.30
C ARG A 525 30.29 -22.61 26.59
N GLN A 526 29.40 -22.12 25.73
CA GLN A 526 28.85 -20.77 25.79
C GLN A 526 27.51 -20.68 26.55
N GLN A 527 27.18 -21.67 27.39
CA GLN A 527 25.94 -21.71 28.17
C GLN A 527 25.70 -20.42 29.00
N ARG A 528 26.74 -19.86 29.63
CA ARG A 528 26.63 -18.62 30.41
C ARG A 528 26.27 -17.40 29.55
N LYS A 529 26.85 -17.29 28.35
CA LYS A 529 26.52 -16.21 27.41
C LYS A 529 25.06 -16.30 26.97
N LEU A 530 24.57 -17.51 26.75
CA LEU A 530 23.17 -17.74 26.37
C LEU A 530 22.20 -17.32 27.48
N GLU A 531 22.51 -17.61 28.75
CA GLU A 531 21.68 -17.15 29.87
C GLU A 531 21.75 -15.64 30.09
N GLN A 532 22.92 -15.02 29.89
CA GLN A 532 23.07 -13.55 29.90
C GLN A 532 22.22 -12.88 28.82
N LEU A 533 22.27 -13.40 27.59
CA LEU A 533 21.43 -12.93 26.49
C LEU A 533 19.94 -13.01 26.86
N ARG A 534 19.49 -14.14 27.42
CA ARG A 534 18.10 -14.31 27.84
C ARG A 534 17.71 -13.34 28.96
N ALA A 535 18.62 -13.10 29.91
CA ALA A 535 18.39 -12.13 30.99
C ALA A 535 18.30 -10.70 30.46
N ASP A 536 19.15 -10.31 29.49
CA ASP A 536 19.13 -8.99 28.86
C ASP A 536 17.84 -8.77 28.05
N ILE A 537 17.42 -9.77 27.28
CA ILE A 537 16.15 -9.69 26.53
C ILE A 537 14.97 -9.60 27.51
N ALA A 538 15.01 -10.37 28.60
CA ALA A 538 14.00 -10.32 29.65
C ALA A 538 13.99 -8.99 30.43
N GLN A 539 14.96 -8.09 30.27
CA GLN A 539 14.88 -6.74 30.87
C GLN A 539 13.91 -5.84 30.10
N SER A 540 13.69 -6.08 28.81
CA SER A 540 12.74 -5.29 28.01
C SER A 540 11.33 -5.32 28.63
N GLU A 541 10.63 -4.19 28.54
CA GLU A 541 9.26 -4.03 29.05
C GLU A 541 8.24 -4.79 28.19
N PHE A 542 8.56 -5.00 26.91
CA PHE A 542 7.68 -5.67 25.97
C PHE A 542 7.61 -7.19 26.20
N VAL A 543 8.59 -7.79 26.89
CA VAL A 543 8.66 -9.25 27.09
C VAL A 543 7.82 -9.66 28.29
N ILE A 544 6.94 -10.65 28.10
CA ILE A 544 6.12 -11.24 29.16
C ILE A 544 7.00 -12.04 30.12
N LYS A 545 6.83 -11.81 31.42
CA LYS A 545 7.60 -12.45 32.48
C LYS A 545 6.64 -13.21 33.40
N ALA A 546 6.84 -14.51 33.56
CA ALA A 546 6.15 -15.31 34.55
C ALA A 546 6.92 -15.22 35.88
N ASP A 547 6.29 -14.69 36.93
CA ASP A 547 6.92 -14.50 38.25
C ASP A 547 8.28 -13.75 38.21
N GLY A 548 8.40 -12.77 37.29
CA GLY A 548 9.62 -11.98 37.10
C GLY A 548 10.74 -12.69 36.35
N LYS A 549 10.53 -13.91 35.85
CA LYS A 549 11.47 -14.66 35.00
C LYS A 549 10.92 -14.85 33.58
N PRO A 550 11.79 -14.89 32.55
CA PRO A 550 11.36 -15.28 31.21
C PRO A 550 10.95 -16.76 31.20
N GLU A 551 10.14 -17.14 30.21
CA GLU A 551 9.69 -18.52 30.04
C GLU A 551 10.87 -19.50 29.90
N ALA A 552 10.67 -20.73 30.41
CA ALA A 552 11.68 -21.77 30.33
C ALA A 552 11.89 -22.24 28.87
N TYR A 553 13.15 -22.45 28.50
CA TYR A 553 13.54 -22.99 27.19
C TYR A 553 14.14 -24.38 27.33
N TRP A 554 14.45 -25.01 26.19
CA TRP A 554 14.89 -26.41 26.13
C TRP A 554 16.08 -26.75 27.05
N MET A 555 17.05 -25.86 27.23
CA MET A 555 18.21 -26.16 28.08
C MET A 555 17.83 -26.17 29.57
N ILE A 556 16.86 -25.36 30.02
CA ILE A 556 16.36 -25.43 31.40
C ILE A 556 15.67 -26.77 31.66
N PHE A 557 14.88 -27.25 30.69
CA PHE A 557 14.23 -28.56 30.78
C PHE A 557 15.27 -29.69 30.78
N MET A 558 16.27 -29.61 29.89
CA MET A 558 17.38 -30.55 29.86
C MET A 558 18.17 -30.57 31.17
N ARG A 559 18.48 -29.40 31.75
CA ARG A 559 19.14 -29.30 33.08
C ARG A 559 18.31 -29.93 34.18
N SER A 560 17.00 -29.68 34.19
CA SER A 560 16.08 -30.26 35.19
C SER A 560 16.00 -31.79 35.06
N TRP A 561 15.98 -32.31 33.84
CA TRP A 561 16.06 -33.74 33.56
C TRP A 561 17.40 -34.35 34.01
N LEU A 562 18.53 -33.69 33.69
CA LEU A 562 19.85 -34.12 34.13
C LEU A 562 20.02 -34.07 35.66
N HIS A 563 19.43 -33.10 36.34
CA HIS A 563 19.38 -33.04 37.81
C HIS A 563 18.65 -34.24 38.40
N ALA A 564 17.52 -34.63 37.81
CA ALA A 564 16.80 -35.83 38.24
C ALA A 564 17.67 -37.09 38.07
N LEU A 565 18.33 -37.24 36.91
CA LEU A 565 19.26 -38.35 36.65
C LEU A 565 20.47 -38.35 37.61
N GLN A 566 21.04 -37.17 37.88
CA GLN A 566 22.14 -37.00 38.82
C GLN A 566 21.72 -37.37 40.26
N ALA A 567 20.49 -37.03 40.66
CA ALA A 567 19.95 -37.41 41.97
C ALA A 567 19.85 -38.93 42.12
N HIS A 568 19.47 -39.67 41.07
CA HIS A 568 19.48 -41.13 41.06
C HIS A 568 20.90 -41.71 41.16
N LEU A 569 21.87 -41.12 40.47
CA LEU A 569 23.30 -41.50 40.60
C LEU A 569 23.83 -41.27 42.02
N ASP A 570 23.55 -40.10 42.61
CA ASP A 570 24.02 -39.77 43.95
C ASP A 570 23.36 -40.63 45.02
N LYS A 571 22.07 -40.97 44.83
CA LYS A 571 21.33 -41.89 45.68
C LYS A 571 21.95 -43.29 45.64
N ALA A 572 22.28 -43.81 44.46
CA ALA A 572 22.96 -45.09 44.31
C ALA A 572 24.38 -45.08 44.93
N ARG A 573 25.13 -43.98 44.76
CA ARG A 573 26.46 -43.79 45.34
C ARG A 573 26.42 -43.82 46.88
N ARG A 574 25.38 -43.26 47.52
CA ARG A 574 25.18 -43.34 48.99
C ARG A 574 24.95 -44.77 49.48
N VAL A 575 24.35 -45.62 48.65
CA VAL A 575 24.10 -47.04 48.95
C VAL A 575 25.37 -47.89 48.72
N GLY A 576 26.42 -47.34 48.11
CA GLY A 576 27.68 -48.04 47.84
C GLY A 576 27.77 -48.66 46.45
N ILE A 577 26.79 -48.43 45.57
CA ILE A 577 26.82 -48.86 44.17
C ILE A 577 27.59 -47.81 43.37
N GLN A 578 28.70 -48.20 42.75
CA GLN A 578 29.50 -47.26 41.96
C GLN A 578 29.14 -47.34 40.47
N PRO A 579 29.16 -46.21 39.74
CA PRO A 579 28.94 -46.21 38.29
C PRO A 579 30.00 -47.00 37.50
N THR A 580 31.16 -47.26 38.12
CA THR A 580 32.29 -48.02 37.56
C THR A 580 32.10 -49.53 37.59
N ASP A 581 31.18 -50.04 38.41
CA ASP A 581 30.94 -51.49 38.57
C ASP A 581 30.35 -52.07 37.28
N SER A 582 30.64 -53.33 36.94
CA SER A 582 30.10 -53.94 35.73
C SER A 582 28.58 -54.18 35.85
N LEU A 583 27.85 -54.12 34.74
CA LEU A 583 26.37 -54.26 34.77
C LEU A 583 25.92 -55.59 35.41
N THR A 584 26.72 -56.65 35.26
CA THR A 584 26.48 -57.96 35.89
C THR A 584 26.74 -57.93 37.39
N GLN A 585 27.74 -57.20 37.88
CA GLN A 585 28.00 -57.01 39.32
C GLN A 585 26.89 -56.17 39.98
N ILE A 586 26.42 -55.11 39.30
CA ILE A 586 25.32 -54.27 39.79
C ILE A 586 24.04 -55.10 39.87
N ALA A 587 23.69 -55.86 38.82
CA ALA A 587 22.47 -56.68 38.76
C ALA A 587 22.46 -57.87 39.74
N THR A 588 23.63 -58.41 40.10
CA THR A 588 23.75 -59.57 41.02
C THR A 588 23.99 -59.17 42.48
N SER A 589 24.26 -57.89 42.75
CA SER A 589 24.44 -57.40 44.12
C SER A 589 23.14 -57.46 44.92
N SER A 590 23.20 -57.99 46.15
CA SER A 590 22.06 -57.98 47.09
C SER A 590 21.59 -56.55 47.42
N LEU A 591 22.47 -55.57 47.27
CA LEU A 591 22.19 -54.13 47.42
C LEU A 591 21.30 -53.57 46.32
N ALA A 592 21.45 -53.98 45.06
CA ALA A 592 20.61 -53.54 43.96
C ALA A 592 19.19 -54.10 44.03
N ILE A 593 19.06 -55.36 44.45
CA ILE A 593 17.77 -56.07 44.58
C ILE A 593 16.95 -55.50 45.73
N ASN A 594 17.58 -55.15 46.86
CA ASN A 594 16.90 -54.52 48.00
C ASN A 594 16.44 -53.07 47.73
N TYR A 595 17.03 -52.39 46.74
CA TYR A 595 16.81 -50.97 46.48
C TYR A 595 15.94 -50.67 45.24
N SER A 596 15.56 -51.71 44.48
CA SER A 596 14.84 -51.60 43.19
C SER A 596 15.39 -50.47 42.31
N LEU A 597 16.56 -50.70 41.70
CA LEU A 597 17.13 -49.71 40.79
C LEU A 597 16.15 -49.36 39.66
N VAL A 598 15.90 -48.07 39.51
CA VAL A 598 15.06 -47.51 38.46
C VAL A 598 15.87 -47.44 37.16
N ASP A 599 15.21 -47.65 36.02
CA ASP A 599 15.80 -47.55 34.68
C ASP A 599 16.61 -46.25 34.46
N ASP A 600 16.19 -45.16 35.11
CA ASP A 600 16.86 -43.86 35.11
C ASP A 600 18.29 -43.89 35.65
N PHE A 601 18.63 -44.80 36.58
CA PHE A 601 20.02 -44.97 37.03
C PHE A 601 20.89 -45.54 35.91
N TYR A 602 20.41 -46.58 35.22
CA TYR A 602 21.17 -47.22 34.13
C TYR A 602 21.39 -46.23 32.99
N LEU A 603 20.38 -45.41 32.71
CA LEU A 603 20.47 -44.29 31.78
C LEU A 603 21.53 -43.27 32.22
N ALA A 604 21.45 -42.80 33.46
CA ALA A 604 22.37 -41.79 34.00
C ALA A 604 23.83 -42.29 33.99
N ARG A 605 24.07 -43.57 34.32
CA ARG A 605 25.39 -44.23 34.21
C ARG A 605 25.86 -44.24 32.75
N ARG A 606 25.00 -44.64 31.82
CA ARG A 606 25.33 -44.71 30.38
C ARG A 606 25.69 -43.34 29.81
N LEU A 607 24.98 -42.29 30.23
CA LEU A 607 25.32 -40.90 29.89
C LEU A 607 26.68 -40.51 30.45
N LEU A 608 26.93 -40.76 31.74
CA LEU A 608 28.19 -40.39 32.39
C LEU A 608 29.41 -41.03 31.70
N CYS A 609 29.25 -42.26 31.20
CA CYS A 609 30.30 -43.01 30.51
C CYS A 609 30.44 -42.70 29.02
N SER A 610 29.45 -42.05 28.39
CA SER A 610 29.48 -41.70 26.96
C SER A 610 30.06 -40.30 26.78
N ARG A 611 31.21 -40.18 26.11
CA ARG A 611 31.81 -38.89 25.74
C ARG A 611 32.24 -38.90 24.29
N GLY A 612 31.54 -38.11 23.48
CA GLY A 612 31.70 -38.15 22.03
C GLY A 612 31.42 -39.54 21.48
N GLU A 613 32.41 -40.16 20.85
CA GLU A 613 32.31 -41.52 20.30
C GLU A 613 32.87 -42.60 21.23
N GLU A 614 33.44 -42.23 22.38
CA GLU A 614 34.08 -43.18 23.30
C GLU A 614 33.16 -43.56 24.47
N TYR A 615 33.16 -44.85 24.83
CA TYR A 615 32.50 -45.37 26.04
C TYR A 615 33.56 -45.76 27.07
N ASN A 616 33.75 -44.93 28.10
CA ASN A 616 34.74 -45.19 29.14
C ASN A 616 34.22 -44.80 30.53
N CYS A 617 33.89 -45.81 31.34
CA CYS A 617 33.43 -45.64 32.72
C CYS A 617 34.56 -45.61 33.78
N SER A 618 35.77 -46.07 33.46
CA SER A 618 36.76 -46.49 34.48
C SER A 618 37.35 -45.34 35.32
N ASN A 619 37.47 -44.13 34.75
CA ASN A 619 38.10 -42.97 35.40
C ASN A 619 37.07 -41.90 35.85
N LYS A 620 35.82 -42.28 36.13
CA LYS A 620 34.67 -41.34 36.22
C LYS A 620 34.01 -41.25 37.60
N LEU A 621 34.76 -41.51 38.68
CA LEU A 621 34.25 -41.44 40.05
C LEU A 621 33.79 -40.04 40.49
N GLN A 622 34.47 -38.98 40.02
CA GLN A 622 34.22 -37.58 40.44
C GLN A 622 33.42 -36.75 39.42
N THR A 623 33.21 -37.25 38.21
CA THR A 623 32.46 -36.51 37.18
C THR A 623 30.97 -36.48 37.50
N ARG A 624 30.35 -35.32 37.33
CA ARG A 624 28.90 -35.11 37.43
C ARG A 624 28.35 -34.77 36.05
N LEU A 625 27.07 -35.06 35.82
CA LEU A 625 26.36 -34.69 34.59
C LEU A 625 26.13 -33.17 34.53
N ILE A 626 25.89 -32.57 35.71
CA ILE A 626 25.63 -31.15 35.90
C ILE A 626 26.39 -30.65 37.14
N ASP A 627 27.00 -29.47 37.01
CA ASP A 627 27.75 -28.84 38.09
C ASP A 627 26.83 -28.12 39.08
N SER A 628 27.37 -27.73 40.24
CA SER A 628 26.64 -26.96 41.27
C SER A 628 26.21 -25.57 40.82
N GLU A 629 26.76 -25.06 39.71
CA GLU A 629 26.39 -23.79 39.08
C GLU A 629 25.36 -23.96 37.94
N ASP A 630 24.65 -25.09 37.86
CA ASP A 630 23.68 -25.42 36.80
C ASP A 630 24.26 -25.45 35.38
N ILE A 631 25.57 -25.69 35.24
CA ILE A 631 26.23 -25.83 33.94
C ILE A 631 26.34 -27.31 33.59
N ILE A 632 25.92 -27.67 32.38
CA ILE A 632 26.02 -29.04 31.86
C ILE A 632 27.48 -29.31 31.47
N ASP A 633 27.99 -30.50 31.78
CA ASP A 633 29.35 -30.90 31.39
C ASP A 633 29.54 -30.78 29.86
N SER A 634 30.44 -29.89 29.46
CA SER A 634 30.72 -29.60 28.05
C SER A 634 31.17 -30.83 27.25
N ALA A 635 31.85 -31.79 27.89
CA ALA A 635 32.40 -32.97 27.22
C ALA A 635 31.33 -34.02 26.84
N GLY A 636 30.21 -34.07 27.56
CA GLY A 636 29.09 -34.99 27.28
C GLY A 636 27.85 -34.31 26.69
N PHE A 637 27.87 -32.98 26.57
CA PHE A 637 26.71 -32.16 26.20
C PHE A 637 25.90 -32.70 25.01
N TYR A 638 26.56 -32.99 23.88
CA TYR A 638 25.89 -33.44 22.66
C TYR A 638 25.41 -34.90 22.74
N ASN A 639 26.04 -35.75 23.56
CA ASN A 639 25.51 -37.09 23.86
C ASN A 639 24.25 -36.97 24.72
N TYR A 640 24.26 -36.07 25.71
CA TYR A 640 23.13 -35.82 26.61
C TYR A 640 21.94 -35.23 25.83
N LEU A 641 22.22 -34.37 24.85
CA LEU A 641 21.22 -33.78 23.97
C LEU A 641 20.49 -34.87 23.16
N THR A 642 21.23 -35.82 22.56
CA THR A 642 20.62 -36.95 21.83
C THR A 642 19.71 -37.76 22.73
N ALA A 643 20.15 -38.07 23.95
CA ALA A 643 19.35 -38.85 24.89
C ALA A 643 18.10 -38.11 25.36
N TRP A 644 18.23 -36.82 25.71
CA TRP A 644 17.11 -35.97 26.11
C TRP A 644 16.08 -35.86 24.98
N PHE A 645 16.54 -35.63 23.74
CA PHE A 645 15.69 -35.47 22.57
C PHE A 645 14.79 -36.68 22.28
N HIS A 646 15.26 -37.92 22.52
CA HIS A 646 14.49 -39.14 22.26
C HIS A 646 13.71 -39.70 23.45
N LEU A 647 14.19 -39.44 24.68
CA LEU A 647 13.56 -39.96 25.89
C LEU A 647 12.53 -39.00 26.47
N ASP A 648 12.81 -37.69 26.44
CA ASP A 648 11.92 -36.66 26.96
C ASP A 648 11.31 -35.83 25.81
N ASN A 649 10.70 -36.55 24.88
CA ASN A 649 10.01 -35.97 23.72
C ASN A 649 9.01 -34.88 24.14
N MET A 650 8.34 -35.05 25.28
CA MET A 650 7.33 -34.12 25.76
C MET A 650 7.95 -32.76 26.08
N MET A 651 9.04 -32.70 26.86
CA MET A 651 9.69 -31.43 27.18
C MET A 651 10.32 -30.78 25.95
N TYR A 652 10.81 -31.58 24.99
CA TYR A 652 11.26 -31.07 23.70
C TYR A 652 10.16 -30.29 22.97
N TYR A 653 8.97 -30.88 22.80
CA TYR A 653 7.85 -30.19 22.13
C TYR A 653 7.35 -28.97 22.92
N VAL A 654 7.30 -29.05 24.25
CA VAL A 654 6.88 -27.92 25.10
C VAL A 654 7.84 -26.74 24.97
N SER A 655 9.14 -27.02 24.86
CA SER A 655 10.16 -25.98 24.70
C SER A 655 10.10 -25.25 23.36
N GLN A 656 9.32 -25.75 22.40
CA GLN A 656 9.24 -25.25 21.02
C GLN A 656 10.61 -25.13 20.34
N ALA A 657 11.60 -25.92 20.77
CA ALA A 657 12.93 -25.87 20.19
C ALA A 657 12.95 -26.54 18.81
N GLY A 658 13.49 -25.85 17.82
CA GLY A 658 13.80 -26.41 16.51
C GLY A 658 15.28 -26.72 16.46
N PHE A 659 15.67 -27.99 16.33
CA PHE A 659 17.07 -28.38 16.20
C PHE A 659 17.40 -28.71 14.76
N PHE A 660 18.44 -28.08 14.22
CA PHE A 660 19.03 -28.47 12.95
C PHE A 660 20.57 -28.47 13.06
N PRO A 661 21.25 -29.56 12.67
CA PRO A 661 20.70 -30.85 12.23
C PRO A 661 19.94 -31.60 13.36
N THR A 662 19.05 -32.53 12.99
CA THR A 662 18.30 -33.33 13.97
C THR A 662 19.22 -34.36 14.64
N PRO A 663 19.15 -34.54 15.97
CA PRO A 663 19.95 -35.54 16.67
C PRO A 663 19.76 -36.95 16.09
N PRO A 664 20.82 -37.79 16.08
CA PRO A 664 20.76 -39.13 15.52
C PRO A 664 19.77 -40.02 16.29
N GLY A 665 19.13 -40.95 15.60
CA GLY A 665 18.15 -41.86 16.20
C GLY A 665 18.77 -42.74 17.29
N TRP A 666 18.23 -42.70 18.51
CA TRP A 666 18.70 -43.53 19.61
C TRP A 666 17.53 -44.05 20.46
N ARG A 667 17.65 -45.30 20.92
CA ARG A 667 16.68 -45.93 21.82
C ARG A 667 17.41 -46.46 23.04
N PHE A 668 16.87 -46.15 24.21
CA PHE A 668 17.39 -46.68 25.45
C PHE A 668 16.90 -48.12 25.69
N VAL A 669 17.85 -48.99 26.02
CA VAL A 669 17.62 -50.36 26.48
C VAL A 669 18.48 -50.55 27.74
N PRO A 670 17.89 -50.82 28.92
CA PRO A 670 18.63 -50.89 30.19
C PRO A 670 19.73 -51.96 30.23
N SER A 671 19.55 -53.07 29.52
CA SER A 671 20.47 -54.21 29.51
C SER A 671 21.68 -54.07 28.59
N GLU A 672 21.73 -53.02 27.76
CA GLU A 672 22.78 -52.81 26.76
C GLU A 672 23.79 -51.75 27.21
N GLU A 673 25.08 -52.10 27.24
CA GLU A 673 26.18 -51.15 27.36
C GLU A 673 26.61 -50.65 25.98
N GLY A 674 26.78 -49.34 25.83
CA GLY A 674 27.25 -48.76 24.59
C GLY A 674 27.16 -47.23 24.57
N VAL A 675 27.93 -46.62 23.66
CA VAL A 675 27.95 -45.17 23.44
C VAL A 675 26.56 -44.66 23.07
N VAL A 676 26.15 -43.55 23.68
CA VAL A 676 25.03 -42.75 23.15
C VAL A 676 25.57 -41.94 21.98
N PRO A 677 25.03 -42.05 20.76
CA PRO A 677 25.59 -41.36 19.60
C PRO A 677 25.58 -39.84 19.82
N GLN A 678 26.70 -39.20 19.55
CA GLN A 678 26.87 -37.77 19.70
C GLN A 678 26.03 -37.02 18.65
N ALA A 679 25.27 -36.02 19.06
CA ALA A 679 24.64 -35.09 18.12
C ALA A 679 25.71 -34.20 17.46
N GLU A 680 25.54 -33.91 16.18
CA GLU A 680 26.31 -32.87 15.52
C GLU A 680 26.04 -31.51 16.19
N PRO A 681 27.03 -30.58 16.19
CA PRO A 681 26.83 -29.23 16.71
C PRO A 681 25.60 -28.57 16.08
N LEU A 682 24.73 -28.02 16.92
CA LEU A 682 23.50 -27.37 16.46
C LEU A 682 23.86 -26.12 15.65
N ILE A 683 23.44 -26.08 14.39
CA ILE A 683 23.60 -24.90 13.53
C ILE A 683 22.46 -23.91 13.77
N TYR A 684 21.29 -24.44 14.13
CA TYR A 684 20.08 -23.69 14.41
C TYR A 684 19.40 -24.22 15.67
N SER A 685 19.07 -23.29 16.56
CA SER A 685 18.18 -23.50 17.70
C SER A 685 17.31 -22.26 17.86
N GLN A 686 16.04 -22.43 18.22
CA GLN A 686 15.15 -21.30 18.48
C GLN A 686 14.71 -21.29 19.95
N ILE A 687 14.65 -20.09 20.53
CA ILE A 687 14.25 -19.85 21.91
C ILE A 687 13.00 -18.97 21.90
N PRO A 688 11.85 -19.47 22.41
CA PRO A 688 10.61 -18.72 22.39
C PRO A 688 10.62 -17.59 23.43
N PHE A 689 10.03 -16.47 23.03
CA PHE A 689 9.68 -15.34 23.87
C PHE A 689 8.30 -14.85 23.44
N TYR A 690 7.57 -14.28 24.38
CA TYR A 690 6.28 -13.66 24.10
C TYR A 690 6.33 -12.18 24.44
N MET A 691 5.71 -11.38 23.56
CA MET A 691 5.69 -9.94 23.68
C MET A 691 4.26 -9.46 23.89
N ASN A 692 4.09 -8.42 24.71
CA ASN A 692 2.81 -7.76 24.98
C ASN A 692 2.93 -6.23 24.81
N GLY A 693 1.80 -5.53 24.74
CA GLY A 693 1.73 -4.07 24.58
C GLY A 693 1.99 -3.58 23.15
N LEU A 694 1.95 -4.48 22.16
CA LEU A 694 2.22 -4.20 20.75
C LEU A 694 0.95 -3.86 19.96
N THR A 695 0.19 -2.84 20.41
CA THR A 695 -1.02 -2.37 19.71
C THR A 695 -0.69 -1.39 18.59
N GLU A 696 0.19 -0.41 18.86
CA GLU A 696 0.53 0.63 17.89
C GLU A 696 1.85 0.34 17.16
N THR A 697 1.94 0.75 15.90
CA THR A 697 3.16 0.60 15.08
C THR A 697 4.40 1.24 15.71
N PRO A 698 4.37 2.44 16.32
CA PRO A 698 5.53 3.01 17.00
C PRO A 698 6.07 2.12 18.14
N ALA A 699 5.19 1.47 18.91
CA ALA A 699 5.59 0.55 19.97
C ALA A 699 6.29 -0.70 19.39
N ILE A 700 5.75 -1.26 18.28
CA ILE A 700 6.38 -2.37 17.57
C ILE A 700 7.77 -1.99 17.04
N VAL A 701 7.89 -0.81 16.42
CA VAL A 701 9.17 -0.32 15.90
C VAL A 701 10.18 -0.10 17.03
N GLN A 702 9.75 0.41 18.17
CA GLN A 702 10.60 0.59 19.34
C GLN A 702 11.09 -0.75 19.91
N MET A 703 10.19 -1.72 20.06
CA MET A 703 10.54 -3.08 20.46
C MET A 703 11.57 -3.71 19.50
N ILE A 704 11.35 -3.59 18.19
CA ILE A 704 12.28 -4.14 17.19
C ILE A 704 13.67 -3.50 17.35
N LYS A 705 13.76 -2.18 17.56
CA LYS A 705 15.03 -1.47 17.77
C LYS A 705 15.77 -1.98 19.01
N GLU A 706 15.07 -2.15 20.13
CA GLU A 706 15.66 -2.62 21.38
C GLU A 706 16.20 -4.04 21.25
N ILE A 707 15.39 -4.97 20.74
CA ILE A 707 15.79 -6.36 20.60
C ILE A 707 16.91 -6.53 19.57
N ARG A 708 16.83 -5.84 18.41
CA ARG A 708 17.91 -5.83 17.42
C ARG A 708 19.22 -5.32 18.03
N ALA A 709 19.18 -4.22 18.79
CA ALA A 709 20.38 -3.66 19.42
C ALA A 709 21.04 -4.65 20.40
N ILE A 710 20.24 -5.41 21.15
CA ILE A 710 20.77 -6.48 22.03
C ILE A 710 21.41 -7.58 21.17
N CYS A 711 20.72 -8.09 20.16
CA CYS A 711 21.24 -9.15 19.28
C CYS A 711 22.52 -8.73 18.55
N ASP A 712 22.60 -7.50 18.07
CA ASP A 712 23.75 -6.95 17.36
C ASP A 712 24.97 -6.82 18.29
N ARG A 713 24.76 -6.46 19.57
CA ARG A 713 25.82 -6.43 20.60
C ARG A 713 26.45 -7.83 20.79
N TYR A 714 25.62 -8.85 20.98
CA TYR A 714 26.11 -10.23 21.15
C TYR A 714 26.75 -10.79 19.87
N THR A 715 26.23 -10.41 18.71
CA THR A 715 26.81 -10.78 17.42
C THR A 715 28.21 -10.18 17.25
N ALA A 716 28.42 -8.92 17.67
CA ALA A 716 29.74 -8.30 17.70
C ALA A 716 30.72 -9.00 18.65
N ASP A 717 30.22 -9.57 19.77
CA ASP A 717 31.01 -10.36 20.74
C ASP A 717 31.29 -11.82 20.30
N GLY A 718 31.02 -12.14 19.03
CA GLY A 718 31.25 -13.46 18.43
C GLY A 718 30.18 -14.50 18.74
N PHE A 719 28.99 -14.07 19.18
CA PHE A 719 27.81 -14.93 19.40
C PHE A 719 26.68 -14.51 18.45
N PRO A 720 26.71 -14.97 17.18
CA PRO A 720 25.74 -14.55 16.16
C PRO A 720 24.31 -14.97 16.53
N VAL A 721 23.45 -13.98 16.70
CA VAL A 721 22.05 -14.14 17.10
C VAL A 721 21.19 -13.18 16.30
N TYR A 722 20.00 -13.61 15.92
CA TYR A 722 19.00 -12.72 15.35
C TYR A 722 17.58 -13.06 15.88
N PRO A 723 16.71 -12.05 15.96
CA PRO A 723 15.30 -12.26 16.27
C PRO A 723 14.52 -12.68 15.02
N THR A 724 13.49 -13.49 15.25
CA THR A 724 12.52 -13.91 14.25
C THR A 724 11.12 -13.81 14.81
N GLY A 725 10.14 -13.58 13.94
CA GLY A 725 8.74 -13.45 14.32
C GLY A 725 8.01 -12.51 13.37
N ILE A 726 6.68 -12.53 13.44
CA ILE A 726 5.81 -11.71 12.59
C ILE A 726 6.14 -10.20 12.69
N PRO A 727 6.42 -9.64 13.89
CA PRO A 727 6.81 -8.24 14.00
C PRO A 727 8.07 -7.89 13.21
N PHE A 728 9.11 -8.72 13.31
CA PHE A 728 10.38 -8.50 12.61
C PHE A 728 10.26 -8.66 11.10
N THR A 729 9.39 -9.54 10.61
CA THR A 729 9.22 -9.73 9.15
C THR A 729 8.42 -8.61 8.49
N PHE A 730 7.41 -8.03 9.17
CA PHE A 730 6.50 -7.05 8.55
C PHE A 730 6.75 -5.60 8.96
N TRP A 731 7.18 -5.33 10.19
CA TRP A 731 7.36 -3.95 10.68
C TRP A 731 8.79 -3.42 10.55
N GLU A 732 9.76 -4.27 10.20
CA GLU A 732 11.14 -3.86 9.96
C GLU A 732 11.27 -2.78 8.87
N GLN A 733 10.39 -2.80 7.87
CA GLN A 733 10.33 -1.78 6.81
C GLN A 733 10.12 -0.35 7.33
N TYR A 734 9.50 -0.18 8.51
CA TYR A 734 9.24 1.14 9.08
C TYR A 734 10.46 1.77 9.76
N LEU A 735 11.52 0.99 10.07
CA LEU A 735 12.71 1.49 10.75
C LEU A 735 13.41 2.60 9.97
N GLN A 736 13.49 2.46 8.66
CA GLN A 736 14.22 3.37 7.76
C GLN A 736 13.30 4.07 6.75
N LEU A 737 11.98 3.88 6.84
CA LEU A 737 11.02 4.41 5.87
C LEU A 737 11.12 5.93 5.70
N THR A 738 11.18 6.67 6.82
CA THR A 738 11.25 8.14 6.78
C THR A 738 12.55 8.64 6.17
N PHE A 739 13.67 7.95 6.44
CA PHE A 739 14.96 8.25 5.84
C PHE A 739 14.94 8.03 4.32
N TYR A 740 14.47 6.87 3.86
CA TYR A 740 14.37 6.58 2.43
C TYR A 740 13.41 7.53 1.72
N LEU A 741 12.27 7.87 2.33
CA LEU A 741 11.34 8.83 1.76
C LEU A 741 11.99 10.21 1.56
N PHE A 742 12.68 10.72 2.58
CA PHE A 742 13.35 12.02 2.48
C PHE A 742 14.42 12.02 1.38
N VAL A 743 15.23 10.96 1.31
CA VAL A 743 16.24 10.78 0.26
C VAL A 743 15.59 10.69 -1.13
N SER A 744 14.49 9.94 -1.27
CA SER A 744 13.75 9.84 -2.53
C SER A 744 13.17 11.18 -2.96
N ILE A 745 12.49 11.93 -2.08
CA ILE A 745 11.94 13.26 -2.39
C ILE A 745 13.04 14.23 -2.80
N LEU A 746 14.17 14.25 -2.09
CA LEU A 746 15.31 15.10 -2.44
C LEU A 746 15.91 14.70 -3.81
N THR A 747 15.99 13.41 -4.10
CA THR A 747 16.52 12.90 -5.36
C THR A 747 15.61 13.28 -6.53
N ILE A 748 14.30 13.14 -6.41
CA ILE A 748 13.37 13.54 -7.48
C ILE A 748 13.30 15.06 -7.63
N ALA A 749 13.32 15.84 -6.53
CA ALA A 749 13.31 17.30 -6.62
C ALA A 749 14.56 17.84 -7.34
N THR A 750 15.74 17.26 -7.06
CA THR A 750 16.97 17.61 -7.79
C THR A 750 16.93 17.15 -9.24
N ALA A 751 16.39 15.97 -9.54
CA ALA A 751 16.21 15.49 -10.90
C ALA A 751 15.27 16.39 -11.71
N VAL A 752 14.13 16.80 -11.15
CA VAL A 752 13.18 17.74 -11.77
C VAL A 752 13.85 19.07 -12.07
N LEU A 753 14.60 19.63 -11.11
CA LEU A 753 15.33 20.87 -11.30
C LEU A 753 16.33 20.75 -12.47
N LEU A 754 17.08 19.65 -12.54
CA LEU A 754 18.05 19.42 -13.61
C LEU A 754 17.37 19.27 -14.98
N VAL A 755 16.32 18.45 -15.07
CA VAL A 755 15.60 18.22 -16.33
C VAL A 755 14.98 19.51 -16.86
N ILE A 756 14.26 20.24 -16.01
CA ILE A 756 13.64 21.52 -16.41
C ILE A 756 14.72 22.54 -16.78
N SER A 757 15.80 22.65 -16.00
CA SER A 757 16.89 23.58 -16.30
C SER A 757 17.60 23.28 -17.62
N VAL A 758 17.76 22.00 -17.98
CA VAL A 758 18.42 21.58 -19.23
C VAL A 758 17.50 21.80 -20.42
N ILE A 759 16.21 21.47 -20.31
CA ILE A 759 15.27 21.57 -21.43
C ILE A 759 14.87 23.03 -21.70
N ILE A 760 14.61 23.81 -20.65
CA ILE A 760 14.17 25.21 -20.77
C ILE A 760 15.37 26.19 -20.88
N PHE A 761 16.60 25.76 -20.56
CA PHE A 761 17.79 26.62 -20.49
C PHE A 761 17.67 27.81 -19.50
N ASN A 762 16.76 27.71 -18.53
CA ASN A 762 16.54 28.76 -17.53
C ASN A 762 16.52 28.17 -16.10
N PRO A 763 17.63 28.23 -15.35
CA PRO A 763 17.71 27.64 -14.01
C PRO A 763 16.85 28.37 -12.98
N TRP A 764 16.55 29.65 -13.18
CA TRP A 764 15.68 30.42 -12.27
C TRP A 764 14.23 29.94 -12.35
N ALA A 765 13.74 29.74 -13.58
CA ALA A 765 12.42 29.17 -13.81
C ALA A 765 12.31 27.76 -13.25
N ALA A 766 13.34 26.92 -13.45
CA ALA A 766 13.41 25.57 -12.89
C ALA A 766 13.38 25.56 -11.35
N ALA A 767 14.10 26.47 -10.69
CA ALA A 767 14.10 26.60 -9.25
C ALA A 767 12.71 26.98 -8.70
N MET A 768 12.00 27.89 -9.36
CA MET A 768 10.63 28.27 -8.98
C MET A 768 9.66 27.08 -9.05
N VAL A 769 9.73 26.27 -10.12
CA VAL A 769 8.94 25.04 -10.24
C VAL A 769 9.28 24.07 -9.12
N ALA A 770 10.58 23.82 -8.87
CA ALA A 770 11.01 22.90 -7.83
C ALA A 770 10.53 23.30 -6.43
N ILE A 771 10.56 24.60 -6.10
CA ILE A 771 10.05 25.11 -4.81
C ILE A 771 8.56 24.85 -4.66
N ILE A 772 7.76 25.11 -5.70
CA ILE A 772 6.31 24.93 -5.66
C ILE A 772 5.96 23.44 -5.56
N VAL A 773 6.64 22.60 -6.34
CA VAL A 773 6.41 21.14 -6.30
C VAL A 773 6.77 20.56 -4.93
N VAL A 774 7.85 21.03 -4.29
CA VAL A 774 8.18 20.64 -2.91
C VAL A 774 7.16 21.19 -1.91
N SER A 775 6.64 22.41 -2.09
CA SER A 775 5.54 22.95 -1.27
C SER A 775 4.30 22.05 -1.36
N MET A 776 3.93 21.65 -2.58
CA MET A 776 2.80 20.77 -2.85
C MET A 776 2.93 19.40 -2.17
N THR A 777 4.14 18.82 -2.12
CA THR A 777 4.33 17.53 -1.44
C THR A 777 4.22 17.65 0.08
N VAL A 778 4.68 18.76 0.67
CA VAL A 778 4.49 19.05 2.10
C VAL A 778 3.01 19.27 2.41
N GLU A 779 2.28 20.01 1.58
CA GLU A 779 0.83 20.23 1.71
C GLU A 779 0.06 18.91 1.63
N LEU A 780 0.40 18.04 0.68
CA LEU A 780 -0.21 16.73 0.54
C LEU A 780 0.10 15.82 1.74
N ALA A 781 1.36 15.75 2.17
CA ALA A 781 1.75 14.96 3.34
C ALA A 781 1.06 15.46 4.62
N GLY A 782 0.85 16.77 4.73
CA GLY A 782 0.10 17.38 5.81
C GLY A 782 -1.40 17.05 5.77
N PHE A 783 -2.01 17.14 4.59
CA PHE A 783 -3.40 16.72 4.37
C PHE A 783 -3.61 15.27 4.79
N MET A 784 -2.69 14.37 4.42
CA MET A 784 -2.73 12.97 4.83
C MET A 784 -2.74 12.83 6.37
N GLY A 785 -1.88 13.55 7.08
CA GLY A 785 -1.84 13.53 8.55
C GLY A 785 -3.13 13.99 9.19
N LEU A 786 -3.74 15.06 8.69
CA LEU A 786 -4.98 15.65 9.22
C LEU A 786 -6.22 14.80 8.91
N PHE A 787 -6.25 14.15 7.74
CA PHE A 787 -7.33 13.24 7.35
C PHE A 787 -7.20 11.86 8.03
N GLY A 788 -6.20 11.66 8.89
CA GLY A 788 -5.99 10.40 9.59
C GLY A 788 -5.51 9.26 8.67
N VAL A 789 -4.82 9.60 7.58
CA VAL A 789 -4.14 8.65 6.70
C VAL A 789 -2.75 8.40 7.28
N LYS A 790 -2.53 7.19 7.81
CA LYS A 790 -1.26 6.79 8.41
C LYS A 790 -0.16 6.73 7.36
N MET A 791 1.05 7.16 7.69
CA MET A 791 2.20 7.10 6.81
C MET A 791 2.69 5.66 6.65
N ASN A 792 2.65 5.16 5.43
CA ASN A 792 3.11 3.82 5.10
C ASN A 792 3.93 3.84 3.80
N PRO A 793 4.55 2.72 3.42
CA PRO A 793 5.36 2.71 2.21
C PRO A 793 4.58 2.94 0.91
N ILE A 794 3.28 2.65 0.90
CA ILE A 794 2.42 2.86 -0.26
C ILE A 794 2.14 4.36 -0.42
N SER A 795 1.78 5.03 0.67
CA SER A 795 1.58 6.47 0.72
C SER A 795 2.88 7.24 0.47
N ALA A 796 4.04 6.65 0.83
CA ALA A 796 5.36 7.15 0.44
C ALA A 796 5.56 7.15 -1.08
N VAL A 797 5.14 6.09 -1.80
CA VAL A 797 5.14 6.09 -3.27
C VAL A 797 4.22 7.19 -3.80
N THR A 798 3.02 7.34 -3.25
CA THR A 798 2.08 8.39 -3.67
C THR A 798 2.68 9.80 -3.52
N LEU A 799 3.44 10.05 -2.46
CA LEU A 799 4.17 11.32 -2.26
C LEU A 799 5.33 11.52 -3.24
N ILE A 800 6.03 10.45 -3.62
CA ILE A 800 7.07 10.52 -4.66
C ILE A 800 6.41 10.82 -6.03
N THR A 801 5.30 10.16 -6.35
CA THR A 801 4.55 10.41 -7.59
C THR A 801 3.91 11.79 -7.62
N ALA A 802 3.56 12.36 -6.46
CA ALA A 802 3.06 13.72 -6.35
C ALA A 802 4.04 14.77 -6.88
N VAL A 803 5.36 14.51 -6.79
CA VAL A 803 6.36 15.37 -7.41
C VAL A 803 6.23 15.37 -8.93
N GLY A 804 6.06 14.19 -9.54
CA GLY A 804 5.89 14.07 -11.01
C GLY A 804 4.62 14.75 -11.50
N ILE A 805 3.48 14.40 -10.90
CA ILE A 805 2.16 14.95 -11.24
C ILE A 805 2.12 16.47 -10.97
N GLY A 806 2.81 16.96 -9.92
CA GLY A 806 2.93 18.39 -9.64
C GLY A 806 3.67 19.17 -10.73
N VAL A 807 4.60 18.53 -11.45
CA VAL A 807 5.29 19.15 -12.58
C VAL A 807 4.35 19.35 -13.77
N GLU A 808 3.36 18.47 -13.97
CA GLU A 808 2.34 18.64 -15.03
C GLU A 808 1.62 19.99 -14.89
N PHE A 809 1.11 20.28 -13.69
CA PHE A 809 0.38 21.52 -13.42
C PHE A 809 1.22 22.80 -13.50
N THR A 810 2.55 22.70 -13.37
CA THR A 810 3.44 23.87 -13.21
C THR A 810 4.32 24.12 -14.43
N ALA A 811 4.81 23.08 -15.12
CA ALA A 811 5.74 23.21 -16.24
C ALA A 811 5.10 23.91 -17.45
N HIS A 812 3.84 23.58 -17.76
CA HIS A 812 3.10 24.19 -18.85
C HIS A 812 2.96 25.71 -18.70
N VAL A 813 2.59 26.14 -17.49
CA VAL A 813 2.41 27.55 -17.13
C VAL A 813 3.76 28.29 -17.18
N VAL A 814 4.83 27.71 -16.62
CA VAL A 814 6.16 28.34 -16.68
C VAL A 814 6.67 28.48 -18.11
N LEU A 815 6.49 27.46 -18.95
CA LEU A 815 6.93 27.52 -20.34
C LEU A 815 6.18 28.61 -21.12
N ALA A 816 4.86 28.70 -20.96
CA ALA A 816 4.06 29.76 -21.58
C ALA A 816 4.42 31.16 -21.06
N PHE A 817 4.76 31.30 -19.78
CA PHE A 817 5.26 32.56 -19.24
C PHE A 817 6.60 32.96 -19.88
N LEU A 818 7.52 32.02 -20.07
CA LEU A 818 8.83 32.28 -20.68
C LEU A 818 8.74 32.69 -22.15
N THR A 819 7.80 32.12 -22.90
CA THR A 819 7.61 32.43 -24.33
C THR A 819 6.77 33.69 -24.58
N SER A 820 6.01 34.15 -23.59
CA SER A 820 5.21 35.38 -23.69
C SER A 820 6.06 36.66 -23.62
N LEU A 821 5.64 37.69 -24.37
CA LEU A 821 6.30 38.99 -24.47
C LEU A 821 5.60 40.04 -23.58
N GLY A 822 6.35 41.04 -23.13
CA GLY A 822 5.81 42.20 -22.40
C GLY A 822 6.29 42.30 -20.95
N THR A 823 5.59 43.10 -20.15
CA THR A 823 5.86 43.23 -18.71
C THR A 823 5.50 41.93 -17.97
N ARG A 824 6.03 41.73 -16.75
CA ARG A 824 5.73 40.51 -15.96
C ARG A 824 4.23 40.27 -15.76
N ASP A 825 3.44 41.33 -15.62
CA ASP A 825 1.98 41.24 -15.50
C ASP A 825 1.30 40.87 -16.83
N GLU A 826 1.74 41.44 -17.95
CA GLU A 826 1.20 41.09 -19.27
C GLU A 826 1.55 39.65 -19.66
N ARG A 827 2.76 39.21 -19.32
CA ARG A 827 3.22 37.83 -19.49
C ARG A 827 2.43 36.84 -18.65
N MET A 828 2.12 37.18 -17.41
CA MET A 828 1.22 36.38 -16.57
C MET A 828 -0.17 36.25 -17.21
N VAL A 829 -0.72 37.34 -17.75
CA VAL A 829 -2.03 37.32 -18.42
C VAL A 829 -2.00 36.44 -19.66
N SER A 830 -1.01 36.64 -20.55
CA SER A 830 -0.87 35.86 -21.79
C SER A 830 -0.62 34.37 -21.50
N CYS A 831 0.16 34.06 -20.47
CA CYS A 831 0.38 32.69 -20.03
C CYS A 831 -0.92 32.00 -19.58
N LEU A 832 -1.72 32.67 -18.76
CA LEU A 832 -3.00 32.12 -18.29
C LEU A 832 -3.99 31.96 -19.45
N ASP A 833 -3.98 32.86 -20.41
CA ASP A 833 -4.82 32.82 -21.60
C ASP A 833 -4.67 31.50 -22.36
N HIS A 834 -3.42 31.13 -22.65
CA HIS A 834 -3.12 29.91 -23.41
C HIS A 834 -3.15 28.63 -22.58
N MET A 835 -2.84 28.69 -21.27
CA MET A 835 -2.61 27.47 -20.48
C MET A 835 -3.72 27.11 -19.50
N PHE A 836 -4.66 28.00 -19.18
CA PHE A 836 -5.68 27.73 -18.17
C PHE A 836 -6.63 26.59 -18.58
N VAL A 837 -7.13 26.61 -19.82
CA VAL A 837 -8.09 25.61 -20.31
C VAL A 837 -7.47 24.21 -20.42
N PRO A 838 -6.28 24.01 -21.03
CA PRO A 838 -5.62 22.70 -21.05
C PRO A 838 -5.37 22.13 -19.67
N VAL A 839 -4.81 22.92 -18.74
CA VAL A 839 -4.40 22.44 -17.41
C VAL A 839 -5.62 22.05 -16.56
N ILE A 840 -6.74 22.78 -16.67
CA ILE A 840 -8.00 22.40 -16.02
C ILE A 840 -8.54 21.09 -16.60
N HIS A 841 -8.56 20.93 -17.94
CA HIS A 841 -9.02 19.69 -18.55
C HIS A 841 -8.14 18.49 -18.21
N GLY A 842 -6.82 18.70 -18.11
CA GLY A 842 -5.83 17.76 -17.60
C GLY A 842 -6.10 17.31 -16.17
N GLY A 843 -6.25 18.27 -15.25
CA GLY A 843 -6.63 18.00 -13.86
C GLY A 843 -7.98 17.30 -13.72
N LEU A 844 -8.98 17.68 -14.50
CA LEU A 844 -10.27 17.00 -14.52
C LEU A 844 -10.16 15.58 -15.08
N SER A 845 -9.34 15.34 -16.10
CA SER A 845 -9.11 14.00 -16.64
C SER A 845 -8.41 13.06 -15.66
N THR A 846 -7.40 13.56 -14.92
CA THR A 846 -6.72 12.78 -13.88
C THR A 846 -7.68 12.45 -12.73
N LEU A 847 -8.47 13.43 -12.28
CA LEU A 847 -9.52 13.19 -11.29
C LEU A 847 -10.53 12.14 -11.79
N LEU A 848 -10.99 12.26 -13.04
CA LEU A 848 -11.97 11.34 -13.62
C LEU A 848 -11.45 9.91 -13.74
N GLY A 849 -10.19 9.73 -14.12
CA GLY A 849 -9.54 8.42 -14.15
C GLY A 849 -9.50 7.79 -12.76
N ILE A 850 -9.23 8.58 -11.73
CA ILE A 850 -9.06 8.14 -10.35
C ILE A 850 -10.40 7.97 -9.61
N VAL A 851 -11.47 8.66 -10.02
CA VAL A 851 -12.83 8.53 -9.44
C VAL A 851 -13.33 7.09 -9.44
N MET A 852 -12.93 6.27 -10.41
CA MET A 852 -13.30 4.85 -10.44
C MET A 852 -12.75 4.06 -9.25
N LEU A 853 -11.64 4.49 -8.66
CA LEU A 853 -11.08 3.88 -7.44
C LEU A 853 -11.97 4.11 -6.21
N ALA A 854 -12.85 5.12 -6.22
CA ALA A 854 -13.80 5.37 -5.14
C ALA A 854 -14.88 4.27 -5.02
N PHE A 855 -15.10 3.51 -6.09
CA PHE A 855 -16.05 2.39 -6.13
C PHE A 855 -15.37 1.04 -5.83
N SER A 856 -14.12 1.06 -5.35
CA SER A 856 -13.45 -0.17 -4.90
C SER A 856 -14.10 -0.70 -3.62
N GLU A 857 -14.24 -2.02 -3.53
CA GLU A 857 -14.72 -2.73 -2.31
C GLU A 857 -13.70 -2.65 -1.15
N PHE A 858 -12.47 -2.20 -1.43
CA PHE A 858 -11.40 -2.11 -0.45
C PHE A 858 -11.24 -0.65 0.02
N ASP A 859 -11.58 -0.40 1.29
CA ASP A 859 -11.36 0.90 1.95
C ASP A 859 -9.91 1.36 1.88
N PHE A 860 -8.97 0.41 1.88
CA PHE A 860 -7.57 0.66 1.63
C PHE A 860 -7.33 1.45 0.33
N VAL A 861 -7.95 1.03 -0.77
CA VAL A 861 -7.79 1.68 -2.09
C VAL A 861 -8.43 3.06 -2.07
N VAL A 862 -9.64 3.16 -1.51
CA VAL A 862 -10.38 4.42 -1.41
C VAL A 862 -9.60 5.45 -0.57
N LYS A 863 -9.13 5.07 0.61
CA LYS A 863 -8.47 5.96 1.57
C LYS A 863 -7.06 6.36 1.14
N TYR A 864 -6.24 5.41 0.69
CA TYR A 864 -4.81 5.66 0.41
C TYR A 864 -4.53 6.11 -1.02
N PHE A 865 -5.40 5.77 -1.98
CA PHE A 865 -5.22 6.19 -3.38
C PHE A 865 -6.26 7.23 -3.79
N PHE A 866 -7.56 6.92 -3.74
CA PHE A 866 -8.57 7.86 -4.25
C PHE A 866 -8.54 9.21 -3.51
N VAL A 867 -8.60 9.21 -2.17
CA VAL A 867 -8.61 10.45 -1.38
C VAL A 867 -7.29 11.23 -1.53
N VAL A 868 -6.15 10.56 -1.41
CA VAL A 868 -4.83 11.21 -1.47
C VAL A 868 -4.55 11.76 -2.86
N MET A 869 -4.83 11.00 -3.92
CA MET A 869 -4.61 11.46 -5.30
C MET A 869 -5.61 12.55 -5.71
N SER A 870 -6.86 12.50 -5.24
CA SER A 870 -7.82 13.58 -5.47
C SER A 870 -7.36 14.88 -4.79
N ALA A 871 -6.86 14.79 -3.56
CA ALA A 871 -6.26 15.93 -2.86
C ALA A 871 -5.04 16.48 -3.61
N LEU A 872 -4.17 15.61 -4.14
CA LEU A 872 -3.04 16.01 -4.97
C LEU A 872 -3.48 16.81 -6.20
N VAL A 873 -4.49 16.36 -6.94
CA VAL A 873 -5.00 17.09 -8.12
C VAL A 873 -5.54 18.45 -7.74
N ILE A 874 -6.33 18.55 -6.65
CA ILE A 874 -6.90 19.81 -6.18
C ILE A 874 -5.79 20.79 -5.73
N ILE A 875 -4.85 20.31 -4.90
CA ILE A 875 -3.70 21.08 -4.44
C ILE A 875 -2.83 21.52 -5.63
N GLY A 876 -2.65 20.65 -6.62
CA GLY A 876 -1.90 20.93 -7.83
C GLY A 876 -2.54 21.98 -8.73
N LEU A 877 -3.86 21.93 -8.93
CA LEU A 877 -4.58 22.96 -9.67
C LEU A 877 -4.52 24.32 -8.95
N ILE A 878 -4.68 24.36 -7.63
CA ILE A 878 -4.58 25.60 -6.84
C ILE A 878 -3.17 26.19 -6.95
N ASN A 879 -2.13 25.39 -6.73
CA ASN A 879 -0.75 25.89 -6.76
C ASN A 879 -0.28 26.23 -8.18
N GLY A 880 -0.66 25.42 -9.18
CA GLY A 880 -0.28 25.61 -10.58
C GLY A 880 -0.98 26.79 -11.25
N LEU A 881 -2.27 27.03 -10.98
CA LEU A 881 -3.05 28.08 -11.66
C LEU A 881 -3.24 29.36 -10.83
N ALA A 882 -3.08 29.33 -9.50
CA ALA A 882 -3.20 30.53 -8.66
C ALA A 882 -1.84 30.99 -8.09
N LEU A 883 -1.13 30.13 -7.36
CA LEU A 883 0.13 30.53 -6.68
C LEU A 883 1.24 30.83 -7.68
N LEU A 884 1.47 29.94 -8.66
CA LEU A 884 2.55 30.05 -9.62
C LEU A 884 2.47 31.32 -10.49
N PRO A 885 1.33 31.69 -11.12
CA PRO A 885 1.25 32.92 -11.91
C PRO A 885 1.50 34.19 -11.09
N VAL A 886 1.03 34.21 -9.84
CA VAL A 886 1.29 35.34 -8.92
C VAL A 886 2.78 35.44 -8.58
N LEU A 887 3.44 34.32 -8.30
CA LEU A 887 4.88 34.29 -8.06
C LEU A 887 5.69 34.71 -9.29
N LEU A 888 5.30 34.28 -10.49
CA LEU A 888 5.94 34.66 -11.76
C LEU A 888 5.76 36.15 -12.06
N SER A 889 4.59 36.74 -11.74
CA SER A 889 4.38 38.18 -11.88
C SER A 889 5.31 39.00 -10.97
N LEU A 890 5.60 38.53 -9.76
CA LEU A 890 6.43 39.25 -8.79
C LEU A 890 7.94 39.03 -8.99
N ILE A 891 8.34 37.76 -9.14
CA ILE A 891 9.73 37.30 -9.03
C ILE A 891 10.19 36.58 -10.34
N GLY A 892 9.35 36.55 -11.37
CA GLY A 892 9.65 35.85 -12.62
C GLY A 892 10.90 36.36 -13.36
N PRO A 893 11.54 35.46 -14.14
CA PRO A 893 12.74 35.81 -14.91
C PRO A 893 12.46 36.94 -15.92
N PRO A 894 13.48 37.73 -16.29
CA PRO A 894 13.36 38.73 -17.33
C PRO A 894 12.94 38.10 -18.67
N CYS A 895 12.39 38.90 -19.58
CA CYS A 895 12.02 38.43 -20.90
C CYS A 895 13.28 38.12 -21.72
N GLU A 896 13.31 37.03 -22.47
CA GLU A 896 14.47 36.64 -23.28
C GLU A 896 14.63 37.53 -24.53
N VAL A 897 13.54 38.15 -24.97
CA VAL A 897 13.50 39.03 -26.14
C VAL A 897 12.91 40.38 -25.72
N GLU A 898 13.78 41.37 -25.51
CA GLU A 898 13.36 42.77 -25.36
C GLU A 898 13.03 43.36 -26.74
N LYS A 899 11.90 44.07 -26.85
CA LYS A 899 11.46 44.74 -28.07
C LYS A 899 12.29 45.98 -28.39
#